data_AF-A0AAD3DAG0-F1
#
_entry.id   AF-A0AAD3DAG0-F1
#
_cell.length_a   1.000
_cell.length_b   1.000
_cell.length_c   1.000
_cell.angle_alpha   90.00
_cell.angle_beta   90.00
_cell.angle_gamma   90.00
#
_symmetry.space_group_name_H-M   'P 1'
#
loop_
_entity.id
_entity.type
_entity.pdbx_description
1 polymer ?
#
loop_
_entity_poly.entity_id
_entity_poly.type
_entity_poly.pdbx_seq_one_letter_code
_entity_poly.pdbx_strand_id
1 'polypeptide(L)'
;MVSSPYSSQKIRKRENSNSPMPMGKRFIIDEEEEDVRYNDEKKIKKRGITKKIVLIGIASVVFIMSILFLFLKESSDEMNDLLENRGSSNTLKKNHSHLRFDKNSKRMKLKQNSIDQCSVFYAESSVPNGGMGIYTTIPRQAGDQLLISDGPSIPVIDADYSNKSKKAWIKLFNSYWWGNGQSDVALFEGDEVVEYQTGAGGLPNSHAYINNIQFEDASVVPYDDSLLDRTKDPGAGANSNFIGRKTMTREKVDAGEELFMRYPAKFMNHMSEKYNIPRRSDFDIVGEAVLKLVKIYGKDVKKWKDDGLISMIPDRATSLLPKTQAQLENVLARKDIGMGMAIAKEVSLKKRSVEWIKENGVCMDNFSPFPSTNKRAGHGAIAKRWMMEGEVVGLAPILHISNRDVLRIPAFTGKEWQLILNYCIGHKHSSLLLCPNTNVNWVNHCSTRKPEEHPCGSKGSPNAEYRFAPWNSVNKEWMNKTVSEIEKEQVKGLYLELVATRDIEVGEEIFIDYGEDFEKAWAKHVKKWEPSSHEKGSKPWINLKELNDNIGPLDIAPSFDEKYSQDGDITTVCFYRDLEREAWEEYESEEWKDFPKKKLIKKYGDEYAPRNFSLEKVANHFWPCVVGGKGDDDNSYHVRILQSPHQEKTEWAKKGLPRILINFPRESIRFFYRPYHSEVHLKNAFRHYIGLKEGMFPKKWMDRKSKKDKKKKVNM
;
A
#
# COMPACT_ATOMS: atom_id res chain seq x y z
N MET A 1 -9.79 23.38 5.58
CA MET A 1 -9.92 22.11 4.84
C MET A 1 -9.68 22.38 3.37
N VAL A 2 -8.60 21.89 2.75
CA VAL A 2 -8.51 21.77 1.29
C VAL A 2 -9.30 20.53 0.88
N SER A 3 -10.60 20.59 1.18
CA SER A 3 -11.66 19.78 0.60
C SER A 3 -12.17 20.57 -0.61
N SER A 4 -12.15 19.93 -1.79
CA SER A 4 -12.61 20.53 -3.05
C SER A 4 -14.00 21.15 -2.95
N PRO A 5 -14.18 22.47 -3.21
CA PRO A 5 -15.51 23.04 -3.40
C PRO A 5 -15.87 22.97 -4.89
N TYR A 6 -16.84 22.12 -5.25
CA TYR A 6 -17.57 22.22 -6.52
C TYR A 6 -18.86 23.02 -6.24
N SER A 7 -18.87 24.30 -6.57
CA SER A 7 -20.11 25.08 -6.65
C SER A 7 -20.62 25.08 -8.10
N SER A 8 -21.94 24.93 -8.22
CA SER A 8 -22.71 24.70 -9.43
C SER A 8 -22.68 25.89 -10.42
N GLN A 9 -22.45 25.62 -11.70
CA GLN A 9 -22.91 26.47 -12.81
C GLN A 9 -23.67 25.66 -13.88
N LYS A 10 -24.73 26.30 -14.37
CA LYS A 10 -25.80 25.81 -15.26
C LYS A 10 -25.26 25.23 -16.58
N ILE A 11 -25.70 24.00 -16.91
CA ILE A 11 -25.50 23.40 -18.24
C ILE A 11 -26.73 23.67 -19.11
N ARG A 12 -26.50 24.34 -20.26
CA ARG A 12 -27.44 24.41 -21.38
C ARG A 12 -27.51 23.04 -22.07
N LYS A 13 -28.74 22.63 -22.41
CA LYS A 13 -29.09 21.45 -23.21
C LYS A 13 -28.31 21.41 -24.53
N ARG A 14 -27.81 20.23 -24.90
CA ARG A 14 -27.74 19.75 -26.29
C ARG A 14 -27.81 18.23 -26.36
N GLU A 15 -28.37 17.78 -27.47
CA GLU A 15 -29.03 16.51 -27.72
C GLU A 15 -28.08 15.37 -28.13
N ASN A 16 -28.58 14.15 -27.87
CA ASN A 16 -28.37 12.87 -28.56
C ASN A 16 -27.16 12.69 -29.49
N SER A 17 -26.29 11.74 -29.12
CA SER A 17 -25.80 10.74 -30.07
C SER A 17 -25.43 9.43 -29.35
N ASN A 18 -25.99 8.34 -29.85
CA ASN A 18 -25.59 6.96 -29.53
C ASN A 18 -24.27 6.66 -30.24
N SER A 19 -23.22 6.34 -29.48
CA SER A 19 -22.02 5.68 -29.98
C SER A 19 -21.38 4.86 -28.84
N PRO A 20 -20.78 3.68 -29.12
CA PRO A 20 -20.12 2.88 -28.08
C PRO A 20 -18.91 3.65 -27.55
N MET A 21 -18.80 3.80 -26.22
CA MET A 21 -17.66 4.49 -25.60
C MET A 21 -16.37 3.65 -25.77
N PRO A 22 -15.23 4.29 -26.05
CA PRO A 22 -13.93 3.63 -25.99
C PRO A 22 -13.60 3.27 -24.54
N MET A 23 -13.10 2.05 -24.34
CA MET A 23 -12.56 1.57 -23.07
C MET A 23 -11.62 2.61 -22.46
N GLY A 24 -11.75 2.81 -21.15
CA GLY A 24 -11.01 3.83 -20.41
C GLY A 24 -9.50 3.73 -20.68
N LYS A 25 -8.92 4.80 -21.24
CA LYS A 25 -7.47 4.94 -21.29
C LYS A 25 -6.93 4.81 -19.86
N ARG A 26 -6.21 3.74 -19.59
CA ARG A 26 -5.39 3.56 -18.39
C ARG A 26 -4.44 4.76 -18.31
N PHE A 27 -4.44 5.47 -17.19
CA PHE A 27 -3.44 6.50 -16.93
C PHE A 27 -2.14 5.80 -16.55
N ILE A 28 -1.29 5.49 -17.53
CA ILE A 28 0.10 5.13 -17.28
C ILE A 28 0.80 6.42 -16.79
N ILE A 29 1.39 6.36 -15.60
CA ILE A 29 2.16 7.47 -15.02
C ILE A 29 3.63 7.18 -15.34
N ASP A 30 4.21 7.92 -16.29
CA ASP A 30 5.65 7.99 -16.47
C ASP A 30 6.26 8.72 -15.26
N GLU A 31 6.56 8.00 -14.19
CA GLU A 31 7.17 8.54 -12.96
C GLU A 31 8.67 8.85 -13.13
N GLU A 32 9.34 8.29 -14.16
CA GLU A 32 10.79 8.41 -14.33
C GLU A 32 11.24 9.60 -15.21
N GLU A 33 10.40 10.13 -16.12
CA GLU A 33 10.87 11.13 -17.10
C GLU A 33 11.27 12.48 -16.49
N GLU A 34 10.63 12.94 -15.41
CA GLU A 34 10.97 14.24 -14.80
C GLU A 34 12.27 14.18 -13.97
N ASP A 35 12.52 13.08 -13.24
CA ASP A 35 13.74 12.92 -12.44
C ASP A 35 14.98 12.69 -13.34
N VAL A 36 14.80 12.07 -14.52
CA VAL A 36 15.85 11.95 -15.55
C VAL A 36 16.15 13.32 -16.17
N ARG A 37 15.12 14.09 -16.59
CA ARG A 37 15.32 15.44 -17.16
C ARG A 37 15.98 16.40 -16.17
N TYR A 38 15.58 16.38 -14.89
CA TYR A 38 16.17 17.23 -13.85
C TYR A 38 17.65 16.87 -13.55
N ASN A 39 17.98 15.58 -13.54
CA ASN A 39 19.37 15.12 -13.36
C ASN A 39 20.24 15.39 -14.60
N ASP A 40 19.68 15.32 -15.80
CA ASP A 40 20.38 15.64 -17.04
C ASP A 40 20.65 17.15 -17.19
N GLU A 41 19.74 18.03 -16.77
CA GLU A 41 20.01 19.48 -16.72
C GLU A 41 21.16 19.83 -15.75
N LYS A 42 21.27 19.14 -14.60
CA LYS A 42 22.42 19.27 -13.69
C LYS A 42 23.72 18.72 -14.30
N LYS A 43 23.67 17.64 -15.08
CA LYS A 43 24.84 17.11 -15.82
C LYS A 43 25.29 18.05 -16.94
N ILE A 44 24.36 18.70 -17.64
CA ILE A 44 24.67 19.68 -18.70
C ILE A 44 25.33 20.93 -18.11
N LYS A 45 24.89 21.42 -16.94
CA LYS A 45 25.57 22.53 -16.24
C LYS A 45 26.97 22.17 -15.71
N LYS A 46 27.22 20.92 -15.33
CA LYS A 46 28.56 20.45 -14.88
C LYS A 46 29.58 20.30 -16.02
N ARG A 47 29.13 20.07 -17.26
CA ARG A 47 30.02 19.95 -18.44
C ARG A 47 30.69 21.26 -18.88
N GLY A 48 30.26 22.41 -18.33
CA GLY A 48 30.91 23.72 -18.56
C GLY A 48 32.16 23.99 -17.71
N ILE A 49 32.49 23.14 -16.74
CA ILE A 49 33.61 23.34 -15.81
C ILE A 49 34.48 22.08 -15.78
N THR A 50 35.16 21.74 -16.88
CA THR A 50 36.16 20.66 -16.84
C THR A 50 37.21 20.79 -17.92
N LYS A 51 38.10 21.78 -17.79
CA LYS A 51 39.45 21.75 -18.41
C LYS A 51 40.60 22.13 -17.47
N LYS A 52 40.36 22.32 -16.16
CA LYS A 52 41.41 22.71 -15.19
C LYS A 52 41.66 21.74 -14.01
N ILE A 53 40.96 20.62 -13.90
CA ILE A 53 41.07 19.71 -12.73
C ILE A 53 41.83 18.40 -13.02
N VAL A 54 42.18 18.11 -14.28
CA VAL A 54 42.77 16.81 -14.67
C VAL A 54 44.20 16.58 -14.12
N LEU A 55 44.94 17.63 -13.74
CA LEU A 55 46.30 17.46 -13.18
C LEU A 55 46.37 17.26 -11.66
N ILE A 56 45.31 17.55 -10.89
CA ILE A 56 45.33 17.39 -9.42
C ILE A 56 44.80 16.00 -9.00
N GLY A 57 44.00 15.34 -9.86
CA GLY A 57 43.39 14.04 -9.55
C GLY A 57 44.37 12.86 -9.49
N ILE A 58 45.48 12.90 -10.24
CA ILE A 58 46.38 11.74 -10.36
C ILE A 58 47.21 11.54 -9.07
N ALA A 59 47.56 12.60 -8.35
CA ALA A 59 48.28 12.49 -7.07
C ALA A 59 47.40 11.97 -5.91
N SER A 60 46.09 12.24 -5.95
CA SER A 60 45.15 11.83 -4.88
C SER A 60 44.77 10.36 -4.96
N VAL A 61 44.70 9.79 -6.18
CA VAL A 61 44.36 8.37 -6.38
C VAL A 61 45.48 7.45 -5.90
N VAL A 62 46.75 7.84 -6.07
CA VAL A 62 47.90 7.05 -5.58
C VAL A 62 47.96 7.03 -4.05
N PHE A 63 47.60 8.14 -3.40
CA PHE A 63 47.56 8.23 -1.94
C PHE A 63 46.40 7.41 -1.33
N ILE A 64 45.21 7.46 -1.95
CA ILE A 64 44.05 6.68 -1.49
C ILE A 64 44.25 5.18 -1.69
N MET A 65 44.85 4.75 -2.82
CA MET A 65 45.17 3.34 -3.07
C MET A 65 46.18 2.78 -2.06
N SER A 66 47.11 3.61 -1.57
CA SER A 66 48.09 3.21 -0.55
C SER A 66 47.44 3.02 0.83
N ILE A 67 46.44 3.83 1.19
CA ILE A 67 45.67 3.71 2.44
C ILE A 67 44.72 2.49 2.38
N LEU A 68 44.12 2.23 1.21
CA LEU A 68 43.25 1.06 1.03
C LEU A 68 44.02 -0.26 1.14
N PHE A 69 45.29 -0.29 0.69
CA PHE A 69 46.16 -1.46 0.79
C PHE A 69 46.59 -1.75 2.24
N LEU A 70 46.71 -0.73 3.08
CA LEU A 70 46.97 -0.89 4.52
C LEU A 70 45.75 -1.44 5.26
N PHE A 71 44.54 -0.94 4.94
CA PHE A 71 43.29 -1.42 5.54
C PHE A 71 42.93 -2.87 5.15
N LEU A 72 43.21 -3.27 3.90
CA LEU A 72 42.94 -4.64 3.44
C LEU A 72 43.91 -5.67 4.05
N LYS A 73 45.10 -5.23 4.49
CA LYS A 73 46.05 -6.11 5.18
C LYS A 73 45.63 -6.37 6.62
N GLU A 74 45.12 -5.35 7.31
CA GLU A 74 44.65 -5.45 8.71
C GLU A 74 43.37 -6.30 8.83
N SER A 75 42.46 -6.22 7.85
CA SER A 75 41.24 -7.04 7.83
C SER A 75 41.47 -8.51 7.46
N SER A 76 42.59 -8.85 6.80
CA SER A 76 42.96 -10.23 6.48
C SER A 76 43.43 -11.00 7.70
N ASP A 77 44.09 -10.32 8.64
CA ASP A 77 44.65 -10.94 9.84
C ASP A 77 43.54 -11.21 10.89
N GLU A 78 42.53 -10.34 11.00
CA GLU A 78 41.33 -10.59 11.84
C GLU A 78 40.43 -11.72 11.31
N MET A 79 40.42 -11.95 9.99
CA MET A 79 39.55 -12.97 9.38
C MET A 79 40.11 -14.39 9.50
N ASN A 80 41.42 -14.54 9.67
CA ASN A 80 42.05 -15.83 9.94
C ASN A 80 41.84 -16.30 11.39
N ASP A 81 41.80 -15.38 12.36
CA ASP A 81 41.52 -15.68 13.78
C ASP A 81 40.07 -16.18 14.00
N LEU A 82 39.14 -15.77 13.13
CA LEU A 82 37.74 -16.22 13.16
C LEU A 82 37.51 -17.59 12.51
N LEU A 83 38.43 -18.06 11.66
CA LEU A 83 38.30 -19.31 10.92
C LEU A 83 38.92 -20.52 11.63
N GLU A 84 39.80 -20.32 12.62
CA GLU A 84 40.36 -21.42 13.43
C GLU A 84 39.44 -21.89 14.58
N ASN A 85 38.38 -21.16 14.92
CA ASN A 85 37.49 -21.48 16.06
C ASN A 85 36.18 -22.22 15.71
N ARG A 86 36.07 -22.83 14.53
CA ARG A 86 34.93 -23.68 14.15
C ARG A 86 35.34 -25.13 13.90
N GLY A 87 35.82 -25.78 14.96
CA GLY A 87 35.90 -27.23 15.06
C GLY A 87 34.86 -27.78 16.03
N SER A 88 33.98 -28.64 15.53
CA SER A 88 33.12 -29.58 16.28
C SER A 88 31.75 -29.09 16.77
N SER A 89 30.69 -29.55 16.10
CA SER A 89 29.55 -30.20 16.77
C SER A 89 28.64 -30.88 15.74
N ASN A 90 28.74 -32.20 15.64
CA ASN A 90 27.69 -33.06 15.09
C ASN A 90 26.56 -33.22 16.12
N THR A 91 25.40 -33.68 15.64
CA THR A 91 24.17 -34.12 16.36
C THR A 91 23.26 -33.05 16.98
N LEU A 92 22.13 -32.76 16.31
CA LEU A 92 20.84 -32.57 16.97
C LEU A 92 19.65 -32.72 15.99
N LYS A 93 18.99 -33.88 16.06
CA LYS A 93 17.61 -34.10 15.61
C LYS A 93 16.68 -34.02 16.82
N LYS A 94 15.50 -33.43 16.60
CA LYS A 94 14.30 -33.38 17.48
C LYS A 94 14.39 -32.51 18.75
N ASN A 95 13.70 -31.36 18.73
CA ASN A 95 12.64 -30.99 19.69
C ASN A 95 12.17 -29.54 19.45
N HIS A 96 10.95 -29.37 18.94
CA HIS A 96 10.22 -28.10 18.96
C HIS A 96 9.27 -28.09 20.16
N SER A 97 9.66 -27.43 21.25
CA SER A 97 8.78 -26.81 22.24
C SER A 97 9.63 -26.14 23.32
N HIS A 98 9.32 -24.87 23.64
CA HIS A 98 9.96 -23.96 24.60
C HIS A 98 10.98 -22.97 24.02
N LEU A 99 10.45 -21.83 23.56
CA LEU A 99 11.16 -20.55 23.58
C LEU A 99 11.53 -20.20 25.02
N ARG A 100 12.76 -20.51 25.45
CA ARG A 100 13.36 -19.92 26.66
C ARG A 100 13.88 -18.54 26.31
N PHE A 101 13.25 -17.51 26.89
CA PHE A 101 13.73 -16.14 26.87
C PHE A 101 15.08 -16.04 27.59
N ASP A 102 16.10 -15.61 26.84
CA ASP A 102 17.47 -15.46 27.31
C ASP A 102 17.66 -14.15 28.10
N LYS A 103 18.43 -14.20 29.20
CA LYS A 103 18.56 -13.17 30.23
C LYS A 103 19.57 -12.06 29.87
N ASN A 104 19.53 -11.51 28.65
CA ASN A 104 20.26 -10.28 28.33
C ASN A 104 19.46 -9.03 28.74
N SER A 105 19.32 -8.83 30.06
CA SER A 105 18.40 -7.91 30.73
C SER A 105 18.60 -6.41 30.41
N LYS A 106 19.80 -5.94 30.04
CA LYS A 106 20.01 -4.49 29.77
C LYS A 106 19.54 -4.06 28.38
N ARG A 107 19.75 -4.88 27.35
CA ARG A 107 19.30 -4.59 25.98
C ARG A 107 17.79 -4.83 25.81
N MET A 108 17.22 -5.78 26.55
CA MET A 108 15.77 -5.99 26.64
C MET A 108 15.05 -4.85 27.37
N LYS A 109 15.59 -4.32 28.48
CA LYS A 109 14.96 -3.19 29.20
C LYS A 109 14.89 -1.90 28.37
N LEU A 110 15.91 -1.61 27.55
CA LEU A 110 15.88 -0.49 26.60
C LEU A 110 14.86 -0.71 25.48
N LYS A 111 14.66 -1.95 25.01
CA LYS A 111 13.57 -2.28 24.06
C LYS A 111 12.19 -2.22 24.73
N GLN A 112 12.04 -2.67 25.97
CA GLN A 112 10.77 -2.65 26.71
C GLN A 112 10.26 -1.22 26.90
N ASN A 113 11.12 -0.27 27.31
CA ASN A 113 10.74 1.13 27.46
C ASN A 113 10.35 1.81 26.12
N SER A 114 10.80 1.27 24.98
CA SER A 114 10.40 1.76 23.65
C SER A 114 9.06 1.18 23.17
N ILE A 115 8.62 0.05 23.73
CA ILE A 115 7.36 -0.61 23.35
C ILE A 115 6.15 0.11 23.94
N ASP A 116 6.32 0.78 25.09
CA ASP A 116 5.23 1.47 25.80
C ASP A 116 4.89 2.86 25.22
N GLN A 117 5.69 3.39 24.28
CA GLN A 117 5.46 4.73 23.73
C GLN A 117 4.93 4.66 22.29
N CYS A 118 3.82 5.36 22.06
CA CYS A 118 3.31 5.62 20.72
C CYS A 118 4.38 6.34 19.88
N SER A 119 4.66 5.81 18.69
CA SER A 119 5.66 6.38 17.79
C SER A 119 5.05 7.06 16.56
N VAL A 120 3.79 6.74 16.24
CA VAL A 120 3.06 7.27 15.08
C VAL A 120 1.71 7.81 15.51
N PHE A 121 1.42 9.06 15.18
CA PHE A 121 0.19 9.76 15.57
C PHE A 121 -0.56 10.32 14.37
N TYR A 122 -1.87 10.39 14.49
CA TYR A 122 -2.75 11.13 13.58
C TYR A 122 -3.24 12.41 14.23
N ALA A 123 -2.91 13.58 13.68
CA ALA A 123 -3.26 14.88 14.26
C ALA A 123 -3.56 15.91 13.17
N GLU A 124 -3.97 17.12 13.53
CA GLU A 124 -4.13 18.22 12.56
C GLU A 124 -2.82 18.47 11.82
N SER A 125 -2.87 18.46 10.48
CA SER A 125 -1.71 18.61 9.60
C SER A 125 -0.96 19.94 9.84
N SER A 126 0.35 19.90 9.58
CA SER A 126 1.25 21.04 9.56
C SER A 126 1.13 21.82 8.26
N VAL A 127 0.61 21.21 7.20
CA VAL A 127 0.23 21.92 5.98
C VAL A 127 -1.01 22.76 6.28
N PRO A 128 -0.97 24.09 6.09
CA PRO A 128 -2.14 24.93 6.30
C PRO A 128 -3.33 24.44 5.48
N ASN A 129 -4.47 24.25 6.16
CA ASN A 129 -5.69 23.66 5.58
C ASN A 129 -5.57 22.21 5.10
N GLY A 130 -4.46 21.50 5.32
CA GLY A 130 -4.25 20.12 4.90
C GLY A 130 -5.19 19.09 5.55
N GLY A 131 -5.92 19.49 6.61
CA GLY A 131 -6.81 18.60 7.33
C GLY A 131 -6.04 17.85 8.41
N MET A 132 -5.98 16.53 8.31
CA MET A 132 -5.28 15.68 9.27
C MET A 132 -4.05 15.06 8.60
N GLY A 133 -2.97 14.84 9.36
CA GLY A 133 -1.70 14.29 8.90
C GLY A 133 -1.17 13.23 9.87
N ILE A 134 -0.15 12.50 9.41
CA ILE A 134 0.56 11.50 10.24
C ILE A 134 1.87 12.10 10.73
N TYR A 135 2.20 11.90 11.99
CA TYR A 135 3.41 12.38 12.64
C TYR A 135 4.23 11.24 13.20
N THR A 136 5.55 11.44 13.29
CA THR A 136 6.42 10.63 14.15
C THR A 136 6.79 11.40 15.41
N THR A 137 6.70 10.76 16.58
CA THR A 137 7.11 11.34 17.87
C THR A 137 8.50 10.92 18.31
N ILE A 138 9.15 10.09 17.50
CA ILE A 138 10.55 9.68 17.65
C ILE A 138 11.33 10.01 16.37
N PRO A 139 12.64 10.27 16.46
CA PRO A 139 13.47 10.41 15.27
C PRO A 139 13.50 9.10 14.47
N ARG A 140 13.55 9.20 13.15
CA ARG A 140 13.65 8.07 12.21
C ARG A 140 14.84 8.26 11.28
N GLN A 141 15.51 7.17 10.94
CA GLN A 141 16.54 7.12 9.90
C GLN A 141 15.91 6.73 8.56
N ALA A 142 16.66 6.87 7.46
CA ALA A 142 16.22 6.33 6.17
C ALA A 142 16.09 4.80 6.23
N GLY A 143 15.00 4.25 5.69
CA GLY A 143 14.69 2.82 5.70
C GLY A 143 13.95 2.33 6.94
N ASP A 144 13.71 3.18 7.95
CA ASP A 144 12.91 2.79 9.12
C ASP A 144 11.46 2.53 8.70
N GLN A 145 10.90 1.40 9.14
CA GLN A 145 9.47 1.12 8.99
C GLN A 145 8.65 1.97 9.95
N LEU A 146 7.56 2.55 9.44
CA LEU A 146 6.61 3.32 10.25
C LEU A 146 5.77 2.39 11.14
N LEU A 147 5.14 1.40 10.52
CA LEU A 147 4.31 0.37 11.15
C LEU A 147 4.84 -1.01 10.71
N ILE A 148 4.69 -2.03 11.55
CA ILE A 148 5.16 -3.41 11.28
C ILE A 148 4.51 -3.98 10.01
N SER A 149 3.20 -3.76 9.90
CA SER A 149 2.44 -3.86 8.66
C SER A 149 1.34 -2.81 8.76
N ASP A 150 0.94 -2.32 7.60
CA ASP A 150 -0.14 -1.36 7.50
C ASP A 150 -1.51 -2.02 7.82
N GLY A 151 -2.62 -1.51 7.29
CA GLY A 151 -3.86 -2.28 7.22
C GLY A 151 -3.82 -3.34 6.11
N PRO A 152 -4.82 -4.26 6.08
CA PRO A 152 -4.93 -5.22 4.99
C PRO A 152 -5.08 -4.47 3.67
N SER A 153 -4.45 -5.02 2.65
CA SER A 153 -4.73 -4.67 1.27
C SER A 153 -5.94 -5.46 0.82
N ILE A 154 -6.97 -4.82 0.24
CA ILE A 154 -8.22 -5.50 -0.09
C ILE A 154 -8.45 -5.40 -1.60
N PRO A 155 -8.38 -6.50 -2.36
CA PRO A 155 -8.65 -6.45 -3.79
C PRO A 155 -10.13 -6.15 -4.05
N VAL A 156 -10.37 -5.25 -4.99
CA VAL A 156 -11.69 -5.02 -5.59
C VAL A 156 -11.60 -5.43 -7.05
N ILE A 157 -12.39 -6.45 -7.40
CA ILE A 157 -12.21 -7.22 -8.64
C ILE A 157 -13.40 -6.98 -9.57
N ASP A 158 -13.13 -6.54 -10.79
CA ASP A 158 -14.10 -6.21 -11.83
C ASP A 158 -15.22 -5.30 -11.32
N ALA A 159 -14.84 -4.21 -10.65
CA ALA A 159 -15.81 -3.22 -10.20
C ALA A 159 -16.73 -2.77 -11.34
N ASP A 160 -18.03 -2.65 -11.10
CA ASP A 160 -18.92 -2.02 -12.07
C ASP A 160 -18.58 -0.53 -12.20
N TYR A 161 -17.99 -0.13 -13.33
CA TYR A 161 -17.68 1.27 -13.63
C TYR A 161 -18.84 2.06 -14.27
N SER A 162 -20.07 1.51 -14.30
CA SER A 162 -21.25 2.22 -14.78
C SER A 162 -21.45 3.57 -14.08
N ASN A 163 -22.15 4.51 -14.71
CA ASN A 163 -22.40 5.84 -14.13
C ASN A 163 -23.06 5.80 -12.74
N LYS A 164 -23.86 4.77 -12.45
CA LYS A 164 -24.51 4.58 -11.15
C LYS A 164 -23.48 4.20 -10.10
N SER A 165 -22.68 3.18 -10.37
CA SER A 165 -21.63 2.70 -9.47
C SER A 165 -20.50 3.73 -9.31
N LYS A 166 -20.19 4.46 -10.39
CA LYS A 166 -19.23 5.56 -10.38
C LYS A 166 -19.58 6.64 -9.36
N LYS A 167 -20.85 7.03 -9.28
CA LYS A 167 -21.33 8.02 -8.30
C LYS A 167 -21.40 7.45 -6.89
N ALA A 168 -21.83 6.21 -6.76
CA ALA A 168 -22.10 5.62 -5.45
C ALA A 168 -20.84 5.31 -4.63
N TRP A 169 -19.70 5.01 -5.27
CA TRP A 169 -18.50 4.64 -4.52
C TRP A 169 -17.16 4.97 -5.21
N ILE A 170 -17.01 4.69 -6.50
CA ILE A 170 -15.73 4.87 -7.25
C ILE A 170 -15.26 6.32 -7.20
N LYS A 171 -16.20 7.27 -7.34
CA LYS A 171 -16.16 8.65 -6.86
C LYS A 171 -15.02 9.00 -5.89
N LEU A 172 -15.36 8.73 -4.63
CA LEU A 172 -14.53 9.02 -3.47
C LEU A 172 -13.32 8.09 -3.44
N PHE A 173 -13.53 6.81 -3.72
CA PHE A 173 -12.51 5.78 -3.59
C PHE A 173 -11.36 5.95 -4.58
N ASN A 174 -11.58 6.52 -5.76
CA ASN A 174 -10.53 6.88 -6.73
C ASN A 174 -9.45 7.79 -6.15
N SER A 175 -9.77 8.59 -5.11
CA SER A 175 -8.79 9.44 -4.42
C SER A 175 -7.96 8.67 -3.37
N TYR A 176 -8.31 7.41 -3.12
CA TYR A 176 -7.66 6.52 -2.15
C TYR A 176 -7.26 5.18 -2.77
N TRP A 177 -7.45 5.02 -4.07
CA TRP A 177 -6.94 3.92 -4.87
C TRP A 177 -5.58 4.31 -5.44
N TRP A 178 -4.55 3.62 -4.98
CA TRP A 178 -3.20 3.79 -5.47
C TRP A 178 -2.97 2.73 -6.54
N GLY A 179 -3.54 2.98 -7.72
CA GLY A 179 -3.84 1.97 -8.75
C GLY A 179 -2.70 1.52 -9.68
N ASN A 180 -1.52 2.13 -9.63
CA ASN A 180 -0.37 1.70 -10.44
C ASN A 180 0.79 1.50 -9.47
N GLY A 181 1.05 0.27 -9.08
CA GLY A 181 1.57 0.06 -7.75
C GLY A 181 2.30 -1.24 -7.54
N GLN A 182 1.94 -1.96 -6.47
CA GLN A 182 2.95 -2.77 -5.79
C GLN A 182 2.42 -3.94 -4.96
N SER A 183 1.15 -4.33 -5.09
CA SER A 183 0.80 -5.74 -4.83
C SER A 183 0.47 -6.39 -6.16
N ASP A 184 1.50 -6.63 -6.97
CA ASP A 184 1.33 -7.19 -8.32
C ASP A 184 0.47 -8.44 -8.33
N VAL A 185 0.44 -9.21 -7.23
CA VAL A 185 -0.41 -10.40 -7.10
C VAL A 185 -1.88 -10.09 -7.10
N ALA A 186 -2.33 -8.99 -6.50
CA ALA A 186 -3.75 -8.64 -6.50
C ALA A 186 -4.25 -8.41 -7.93
N LEU A 187 -3.38 -7.92 -8.83
CA LEU A 187 -3.74 -7.75 -10.25
C LEU A 187 -4.14 -9.07 -10.91
N PHE A 188 -3.59 -10.20 -10.45
CA PHE A 188 -3.91 -11.53 -10.97
C PHE A 188 -5.19 -12.14 -10.39
N GLU A 189 -5.93 -11.43 -9.54
CA GLU A 189 -7.21 -11.93 -9.01
C GLU A 189 -8.34 -11.88 -10.07
N GLY A 190 -8.27 -10.98 -11.06
CA GLY A 190 -9.30 -10.86 -12.10
C GLY A 190 -8.84 -10.02 -13.29
N ASP A 191 -9.76 -9.59 -14.15
CA ASP A 191 -9.41 -8.81 -15.35
C ASP A 191 -9.11 -7.35 -15.01
N GLU A 192 -9.93 -6.75 -14.15
CA GLU A 192 -9.76 -5.39 -13.63
C GLU A 192 -9.72 -5.40 -12.11
N VAL A 193 -8.51 -5.34 -11.54
CA VAL A 193 -8.36 -5.30 -10.08
C VAL A 193 -7.82 -3.95 -9.64
N VAL A 194 -8.45 -3.39 -8.60
CA VAL A 194 -7.92 -2.26 -7.86
C VAL A 194 -7.69 -2.66 -6.41
N GLU A 195 -6.55 -2.25 -5.88
CA GLU A 195 -6.15 -2.52 -4.52
C GLU A 195 -6.66 -1.41 -3.57
N TYR A 196 -7.53 -1.75 -2.63
CA TYR A 196 -7.90 -0.84 -1.54
C TYR A 196 -6.91 -0.96 -0.38
N GLN A 197 -6.04 0.05 -0.24
CA GLN A 197 -4.98 0.06 0.77
C GLN A 197 -5.41 0.85 2.01
N THR A 198 -5.32 0.20 3.16
CA THR A 198 -5.80 0.78 4.43
C THR A 198 -4.62 1.11 5.34
N GLY A 199 -4.68 2.24 6.05
CA GLY A 199 -3.67 2.67 7.04
C GLY A 199 -2.67 3.73 6.57
N ALA A 200 -1.43 3.68 7.06
CA ALA A 200 -0.35 4.64 6.85
C ALA A 200 0.04 4.86 5.39
N GLY A 201 -0.35 3.99 4.46
CA GLY A 201 -0.24 4.24 3.03
C GLY A 201 -1.31 5.19 2.49
N GLY A 202 -2.54 5.12 3.02
CA GLY A 202 -3.70 5.85 2.50
C GLY A 202 -4.07 7.13 3.25
N LEU A 203 -3.24 7.54 4.20
CA LEU A 203 -3.49 8.64 5.15
C LEU A 203 -2.50 9.82 5.13
N PRO A 204 -1.23 9.67 4.72
CA PRO A 204 -0.30 10.79 4.64
C PRO A 204 -0.76 11.83 3.64
N ASN A 205 -0.52 13.09 3.99
CA ASN A 205 -0.63 14.18 3.03
C ASN A 205 0.54 14.16 2.04
N SER A 206 0.42 14.96 1.00
CA SER A 206 1.52 15.31 0.11
C SER A 206 2.02 16.71 0.41
N HIS A 207 3.33 16.91 0.31
CA HIS A 207 3.95 18.22 0.25
C HIS A 207 4.72 18.34 -1.07
N ALA A 208 4.59 19.48 -1.76
CA ALA A 208 5.17 19.64 -3.10
C ALA A 208 6.71 19.52 -3.15
N TYR A 209 7.38 19.68 -2.00
CA TYR A 209 8.83 19.56 -1.88
C TYR A 209 9.30 18.44 -0.96
N ILE A 210 8.55 18.18 0.13
CA ILE A 210 8.94 17.26 1.19
C ILE A 210 8.27 15.93 0.87
N ASN A 211 9.08 14.88 0.80
CA ASN A 211 8.58 13.52 0.67
C ASN A 211 9.52 12.59 1.43
N ASN A 212 9.19 12.40 2.70
CA ASN A 212 10.06 11.73 3.66
C ASN A 212 9.64 10.29 3.94
N ILE A 213 8.57 9.80 3.30
CA ILE A 213 8.14 8.39 3.35
C ILE A 213 7.88 7.82 1.95
N GLN A 214 7.95 6.51 1.82
CA GLN A 214 7.62 5.74 0.62
C GLN A 214 7.11 4.36 1.03
N PHE A 215 6.49 3.65 0.10
CA PHE A 215 6.30 2.23 0.27
C PHE A 215 7.63 1.49 0.07
N GLU A 216 7.82 0.42 0.83
CA GLU A 216 8.84 -0.57 0.55
C GLU A 216 8.44 -1.31 -0.72
N ASP A 217 9.34 -1.33 -1.71
CA ASP A 217 9.21 -2.22 -2.85
C ASP A 217 9.33 -3.65 -2.32
N ALA A 218 8.24 -4.41 -2.42
CA ALA A 218 8.21 -5.74 -1.83
C ALA A 218 9.05 -6.70 -2.68
N SER A 219 10.15 -7.21 -2.11
CA SER A 219 10.99 -8.25 -2.74
C SER A 219 10.26 -9.60 -2.88
N VAL A 220 9.31 -9.83 -1.98
CA VAL A 220 8.36 -10.95 -2.01
C VAL A 220 6.98 -10.37 -1.75
N VAL A 221 5.99 -10.83 -2.50
CA VAL A 221 4.62 -10.33 -2.42
C VAL A 221 4.10 -10.55 -1.00
N PRO A 222 3.58 -9.50 -0.33
CA PRO A 222 2.94 -9.61 0.97
C PRO A 222 1.59 -10.34 0.85
N TYR A 223 1.64 -11.68 0.68
CA TYR A 223 0.49 -12.57 0.56
C TYR A 223 0.65 -13.76 1.53
N ASP A 224 -0.36 -14.00 2.34
CA ASP A 224 -0.38 -15.07 3.32
C ASP A 224 -1.76 -15.74 3.36
N ASP A 225 -1.88 -16.84 2.62
CA ASP A 225 -3.00 -17.77 2.63
C ASP A 225 -2.71 -19.03 3.47
N SER A 226 -1.70 -18.99 4.34
CA SER A 226 -1.32 -20.13 5.18
C SER A 226 -2.17 -20.27 6.44
N LEU A 227 -2.93 -19.23 6.80
CA LEU A 227 -3.69 -19.18 8.05
C LEU A 227 -5.04 -19.91 8.00
N LEU A 228 -5.61 -20.09 6.80
CA LEU A 228 -6.91 -20.74 6.61
C LEU A 228 -6.79 -21.75 5.46
N ASP A 229 -7.22 -22.98 5.71
CA ASP A 229 -7.23 -24.04 4.71
C ASP A 229 -8.57 -24.03 3.96
N ARG A 230 -8.56 -23.65 2.67
CA ARG A 230 -9.79 -23.59 1.86
C ARG A 230 -10.57 -24.90 1.75
N THR A 231 -9.93 -26.02 2.06
CA THR A 231 -10.54 -27.36 2.04
C THR A 231 -11.22 -27.73 3.37
N LYS A 232 -10.94 -26.99 4.46
CA LYS A 232 -11.40 -27.31 5.83
C LYS A 232 -12.08 -26.15 6.53
N ASP A 233 -11.66 -24.93 6.26
CA ASP A 233 -12.01 -23.75 7.04
C ASP A 233 -13.09 -22.93 6.33
N PRO A 234 -14.29 -22.77 6.94
CA PRO A 234 -15.35 -21.96 6.37
C PRO A 234 -15.01 -20.46 6.30
N GLY A 235 -13.91 -20.03 6.92
CA GLY A 235 -13.40 -18.66 6.83
C GLY A 235 -12.56 -18.38 5.59
N ALA A 236 -12.14 -19.41 4.84
CA ALA A 236 -11.33 -19.23 3.65
C ALA A 236 -12.02 -18.30 2.64
N GLY A 237 -11.26 -17.31 2.15
CA GLY A 237 -11.75 -16.28 1.25
C GLY A 237 -12.66 -15.24 1.88
N ALA A 238 -12.94 -15.31 3.20
CA ALA A 238 -13.69 -14.28 3.93
C ALA A 238 -12.82 -13.10 4.36
N ASN A 239 -11.50 -13.25 4.32
CA ASN A 239 -10.53 -12.22 4.65
C ASN A 239 -9.60 -12.01 3.46
N SER A 240 -8.88 -10.89 3.48
CA SER A 240 -7.80 -10.66 2.54
C SER A 240 -6.53 -11.36 3.01
N ASN A 241 -5.89 -12.09 2.10
CA ASN A 241 -4.56 -12.66 2.32
C ASN A 241 -3.45 -11.65 1.99
N PHE A 242 -3.79 -10.49 1.45
CA PHE A 242 -2.82 -9.44 1.14
C PHE A 242 -2.52 -8.64 2.42
N ILE A 243 -1.35 -8.87 3.03
CA ILE A 243 -1.00 -8.37 4.37
C ILE A 243 -0.65 -6.87 4.43
N GLY A 244 -0.99 -6.12 3.39
CA GLY A 244 -0.69 -4.68 3.27
C GLY A 244 0.77 -4.41 2.89
N ARG A 245 1.06 -3.15 2.55
CA ARG A 245 2.44 -2.71 2.26
C ARG A 245 3.14 -2.27 3.53
N LYS A 246 4.47 -2.27 3.48
CA LYS A 246 5.28 -1.61 4.50
C LYS A 246 5.56 -0.18 4.04
N THR A 247 5.36 0.78 4.93
CA THR A 247 5.74 2.18 4.69
C THR A 247 7.04 2.44 5.41
N MET A 248 8.04 2.95 4.69
CA MET A 248 9.36 3.29 5.21
C MET A 248 9.66 4.76 5.05
N THR A 249 10.51 5.29 5.90
CA THR A 249 11.11 6.61 5.73
C THR A 249 12.14 6.60 4.61
N ARG A 250 12.15 7.65 3.77
CA ARG A 250 13.14 7.82 2.68
C ARG A 250 14.43 8.47 3.14
N GLU A 251 14.32 9.26 4.19
CA GLU A 251 15.38 10.11 4.71
C GLU A 251 15.23 10.19 6.23
N LYS A 252 16.17 10.89 6.87
CA LYS A 252 16.06 11.17 8.30
C LYS A 252 14.84 12.07 8.55
N VAL A 253 14.00 11.67 9.50
CA VAL A 253 12.83 12.44 9.96
C VAL A 253 13.01 12.75 11.44
N ASP A 254 12.91 14.03 11.80
CA ASP A 254 13.05 14.43 13.20
C ASP A 254 11.73 14.20 13.96
N ALA A 255 11.84 14.01 15.28
CA ALA A 255 10.65 13.88 16.12
C ALA A 255 9.79 15.16 16.04
N GLY A 256 8.49 15.00 15.88
CA GLY A 256 7.54 16.10 15.70
C GLY A 256 7.28 16.49 14.24
N GLU A 257 8.00 15.92 13.27
CA GLU A 257 7.72 16.15 11.86
C GLU A 257 6.52 15.34 11.36
N GLU A 258 5.77 15.93 10.44
CA GLU A 258 4.73 15.25 9.66
C GLU A 258 5.37 14.38 8.57
N LEU A 259 4.73 13.25 8.29
CA LEU A 259 5.12 12.29 7.28
C LEU A 259 4.35 12.58 5.99
N PHE A 260 5.09 12.77 4.90
CA PHE A 260 4.58 13.16 3.59
C PHE A 260 4.94 12.12 2.53
N MET A 261 3.92 11.71 1.77
CA MET A 261 4.07 10.80 0.65
C MET A 261 4.06 11.56 -0.69
N ARG A 262 4.86 11.10 -1.66
CA ARG A 262 4.98 11.70 -2.99
C ARG A 262 3.72 11.38 -3.77
N TYR A 263 2.98 12.41 -4.15
CA TYR A 263 1.88 12.24 -5.10
C TYR A 263 2.40 12.48 -6.52
N PRO A 264 1.72 11.93 -7.56
CA PRO A 264 2.12 12.14 -8.94
C PRO A 264 2.25 13.62 -9.30
N ALA A 265 3.28 13.98 -10.06
CA ALA A 265 3.56 15.38 -10.42
C ALA A 265 2.37 16.04 -11.13
N LYS A 266 1.68 15.32 -12.02
CA LYS A 266 0.45 15.79 -12.68
C LYS A 266 -0.64 16.18 -11.69
N PHE A 267 -0.83 15.40 -10.62
CA PHE A 267 -1.78 15.72 -9.56
C PHE A 267 -1.35 16.98 -8.81
N MET A 268 -0.07 17.06 -8.40
CA MET A 268 0.43 18.23 -7.69
C MET A 268 0.36 19.50 -8.54
N ASN A 269 0.64 19.42 -9.84
CA ASN A 269 0.51 20.54 -10.77
C ASN A 269 -0.94 21.02 -10.88
N HIS A 270 -1.90 20.09 -10.98
CA HIS A 270 -3.33 20.43 -10.97
C HIS A 270 -3.73 21.13 -9.66
N MET A 271 -3.26 20.61 -8.52
CA MET A 271 -3.52 21.22 -7.20
C MET A 271 -2.90 22.61 -7.09
N SER A 272 -1.68 22.80 -7.60
CA SER A 272 -1.02 24.10 -7.68
C SER A 272 -1.81 25.11 -8.51
N GLU A 273 -2.31 24.71 -9.68
CA GLU A 273 -3.11 25.58 -10.54
C GLU A 273 -4.46 25.94 -9.92
N LYS A 274 -5.13 24.96 -9.32
CA LYS A 274 -6.47 25.14 -8.77
C LYS A 274 -6.48 25.93 -7.46
N TYR A 275 -5.48 25.73 -6.61
CA TYR A 275 -5.47 26.25 -5.24
C TYR A 275 -4.28 27.16 -4.94
N ASN A 276 -3.50 27.54 -5.96
CA ASN A 276 -2.31 28.36 -5.81
C ASN A 276 -1.28 27.78 -4.81
N ILE A 277 -1.20 26.45 -4.74
CA ILE A 277 -0.23 25.75 -3.89
C ILE A 277 1.16 25.82 -4.57
N PRO A 278 2.24 26.16 -3.83
CA PRO A 278 3.58 26.21 -4.42
C PRO A 278 4.01 24.88 -5.05
N ARG A 279 4.66 24.96 -6.22
CA ARG A 279 5.28 23.83 -6.92
C ARG A 279 6.66 23.54 -6.35
N ARG A 280 7.21 22.36 -6.63
CA ARG A 280 8.58 22.00 -6.22
C ARG A 280 9.62 23.05 -6.63
N SER A 281 9.56 23.51 -7.89
CA SER A 281 10.47 24.54 -8.41
C SER A 281 10.39 25.88 -7.67
N ASP A 282 9.24 26.20 -7.08
CA ASP A 282 9.03 27.47 -6.38
C ASP A 282 9.85 27.54 -5.09
N PHE A 283 10.03 26.42 -4.40
CA PHE A 283 10.90 26.33 -3.21
C PHE A 283 12.37 26.55 -3.58
N ASP A 284 12.82 26.00 -4.72
CA ASP A 284 14.19 26.22 -5.19
C ASP A 284 14.40 27.69 -5.59
N ILE A 285 13.46 28.30 -6.32
CA ILE A 285 13.48 29.72 -6.68
C ILE A 285 13.56 30.61 -5.44
N VAL A 286 12.71 30.35 -4.44
CA VAL A 286 12.66 31.14 -3.20
C VAL A 286 13.91 30.92 -2.37
N GLY A 287 14.44 29.71 -2.32
CA GLY A 287 15.70 29.43 -1.62
C GLY A 287 16.86 30.25 -2.19
N GLU A 288 16.99 30.30 -3.52
CA GLU A 288 17.98 31.16 -4.19
C GLU A 288 17.73 32.64 -3.94
N ALA A 289 16.47 33.06 -3.93
CA ALA A 289 16.10 34.45 -3.65
C ALA A 289 16.48 34.87 -2.22
N VAL A 290 16.23 34.02 -1.22
CA VAL A 290 16.60 34.28 0.18
C VAL A 290 18.11 34.44 0.34
N LEU A 291 18.92 33.62 -0.33
CA LEU A 291 20.38 33.78 -0.30
C LEU A 291 20.84 35.13 -0.87
N LYS A 292 20.22 35.59 -1.98
CA LYS A 292 20.51 36.90 -2.58
C LYS A 292 20.07 38.05 -1.69
N LEU A 293 18.86 37.97 -1.13
CA LEU A 293 18.32 38.99 -0.23
C LEU A 293 19.18 39.13 1.04
N VAL A 294 19.62 38.02 1.63
CA VAL A 294 20.54 38.04 2.78
C VAL A 294 21.90 38.65 2.41
N LYS A 295 22.40 38.40 1.20
CA LYS A 295 23.65 39.00 0.73
C LYS A 295 23.55 40.52 0.53
N ILE A 296 22.43 41.01 0.01
CA ILE A 296 22.23 42.42 -0.32
C ILE A 296 21.82 43.23 0.92
N TYR A 297 20.85 42.74 1.69
CA TYR A 297 20.21 43.48 2.77
C TYR A 297 20.61 43.03 4.17
N GLY A 298 21.43 41.99 4.27
CA GLY A 298 21.73 41.32 5.53
C GLY A 298 20.55 40.46 6.01
N LYS A 299 20.64 40.02 7.27
CA LYS A 299 19.64 39.12 7.87
C LYS A 299 18.39 39.84 8.39
N ASP A 300 18.03 41.03 7.91
CA ASP A 300 16.86 41.77 8.38
C ASP A 300 15.70 41.65 7.38
N VAL A 301 14.73 40.77 7.69
CA VAL A 301 13.57 40.49 6.83
C VAL A 301 12.75 41.76 6.55
N LYS A 302 12.76 42.76 7.42
CA LYS A 302 11.99 44.00 7.21
C LYS A 302 12.52 44.82 6.03
N LYS A 303 13.81 44.71 5.72
CA LYS A 303 14.46 45.44 4.61
C LYS A 303 14.11 44.89 3.23
N TRP A 304 13.47 43.72 3.15
CA TRP A 304 13.17 43.08 1.88
C TRP A 304 11.93 43.66 1.20
N LYS A 305 11.09 44.42 1.92
CA LYS A 305 9.70 44.76 1.52
C LYS A 305 9.55 45.57 0.23
N ASP A 306 10.61 46.22 -0.25
CA ASP A 306 10.59 47.08 -1.44
C ASP A 306 11.60 46.64 -2.52
N ASP A 307 12.06 45.39 -2.44
CA ASP A 307 13.11 44.92 -3.34
C ASP A 307 12.57 44.41 -4.68
N GLY A 308 13.17 44.90 -5.77
CA GLY A 308 12.83 44.48 -7.14
C GLY A 308 13.01 42.99 -7.40
N LEU A 309 13.86 42.26 -6.65
CA LEU A 309 13.99 40.81 -6.80
C LEU A 309 12.74 40.07 -6.32
N ILE A 310 11.98 40.61 -5.36
CA ILE A 310 10.71 39.99 -4.95
C ILE A 310 9.72 40.01 -6.13
N SER A 311 9.71 41.07 -6.93
CA SER A 311 8.87 41.15 -8.12
C SER A 311 9.25 40.13 -9.22
N MET A 312 10.46 39.55 -9.15
CA MET A 312 10.90 38.48 -10.04
C MET A 312 10.51 37.08 -9.54
N ILE A 313 10.05 36.97 -8.28
CA ILE A 313 9.55 35.71 -7.73
C ILE A 313 8.10 35.53 -8.18
N PRO A 314 7.72 34.36 -8.73
CA PRO A 314 6.33 34.10 -9.10
C PRO A 314 5.38 34.34 -7.92
N ASP A 315 4.24 35.00 -8.15
CA ASP A 315 3.28 35.36 -7.07
C ASP A 315 2.97 34.19 -6.14
N ARG A 316 2.77 32.98 -6.69
CA ARG A 316 2.53 31.75 -5.90
C ARG A 316 3.66 31.42 -4.91
N ALA A 317 4.91 31.70 -5.30
CA ALA A 317 6.12 31.39 -4.55
C ALA A 317 6.43 32.46 -3.48
N THR A 318 5.92 33.68 -3.61
CA THR A 318 6.14 34.76 -2.62
C THR A 318 5.67 34.37 -1.21
N SER A 319 4.66 33.51 -1.11
CA SER A 319 4.14 32.97 0.15
C SER A 319 5.16 32.16 0.96
N LEU A 320 6.22 31.67 0.30
CA LEU A 320 7.31 30.87 0.88
C LEU A 320 8.47 31.73 1.41
N LEU A 321 8.46 33.05 1.19
CA LEU A 321 9.48 33.92 1.78
C LEU A 321 9.33 33.93 3.32
N PRO A 322 10.44 33.88 4.08
CA PRO A 322 10.41 34.10 5.52
C PRO A 322 9.68 35.40 5.87
N LYS A 323 8.62 35.31 6.67
CA LYS A 323 7.79 36.46 7.07
C LYS A 323 8.28 37.11 8.36
N THR A 324 9.11 36.39 9.12
CA THR A 324 9.63 36.82 10.41
C THR A 324 11.13 36.57 10.50
N GLN A 325 11.78 37.34 11.38
CA GLN A 325 13.21 37.18 11.66
C GLN A 325 13.54 35.76 12.15
N ALA A 326 12.71 35.22 13.05
CA ALA A 326 12.87 33.86 13.57
C ALA A 326 12.80 32.79 12.47
N GLN A 327 11.87 32.94 11.51
CA GLN A 327 11.82 32.02 10.36
C GLN A 327 13.09 32.09 9.52
N LEU A 328 13.60 33.29 9.23
CA LEU A 328 14.84 33.43 8.47
C LEU A 328 16.03 32.80 9.22
N GLU A 329 16.13 33.05 10.53
CA GLU A 329 17.20 32.48 11.35
C GLU A 329 17.14 30.96 11.37
N ASN A 330 15.96 30.37 11.53
CA ASN A 330 15.78 28.93 11.47
C ASN A 330 16.16 28.36 10.09
N VAL A 331 15.72 29.01 9.00
CA VAL A 331 16.09 28.63 7.63
C VAL A 331 17.61 28.65 7.45
N LEU A 332 18.29 29.72 7.89
CA LEU A 332 19.74 29.87 7.76
C LEU A 332 20.54 28.96 8.70
N ALA A 333 19.93 28.48 9.79
CA ALA A 333 20.54 27.54 10.72
C ALA A 333 20.63 26.12 10.14
N ARG A 334 19.78 25.77 9.15
CA ARG A 334 19.74 24.47 8.48
C ARG A 334 20.84 24.28 7.44
N LYS A 335 22.09 24.21 7.91
CA LYS A 335 23.27 23.97 7.06
C LYS A 335 23.40 22.53 6.55
N ASP A 336 22.60 21.63 7.11
CA ASP A 336 22.56 20.19 6.81
C ASP A 336 21.80 19.86 5.52
N ILE A 337 21.02 20.81 4.98
CA ILE A 337 20.13 20.61 3.84
C ILE A 337 20.18 21.79 2.85
N GLY A 338 19.65 21.59 1.64
CA GLY A 338 19.54 22.65 0.64
C GLY A 338 18.52 23.73 1.04
N MET A 339 18.72 24.96 0.56
CA MET A 339 17.89 26.11 0.95
C MET A 339 16.40 25.93 0.62
N GLY A 340 16.06 25.31 -0.52
CA GLY A 340 14.67 24.99 -0.85
C GLY A 340 14.01 24.04 0.17
N MET A 341 14.75 23.04 0.66
CA MET A 341 14.28 22.14 1.72
C MET A 341 14.16 22.86 3.06
N ALA A 342 15.10 23.77 3.39
CA ALA A 342 15.03 24.57 4.60
C ALA A 342 13.77 25.46 4.58
N ILE A 343 13.48 26.12 3.47
CA ILE A 343 12.24 26.89 3.28
C ILE A 343 11.00 26.01 3.45
N ALA A 344 11.01 24.81 2.85
CA ALA A 344 9.91 23.86 2.99
C ALA A 344 9.66 23.46 4.46
N LYS A 345 10.71 23.14 5.22
CA LYS A 345 10.54 22.70 6.63
C LYS A 345 10.21 23.86 7.58
N GLU A 346 10.74 25.05 7.32
CA GLU A 346 10.73 26.16 8.29
C GLU A 346 9.68 27.23 8.00
N VAL A 347 9.20 27.34 6.75
CA VAL A 347 8.27 28.41 6.33
C VAL A 347 6.91 27.86 5.90
N SER A 348 6.87 26.78 5.09
CA SER A 348 5.59 26.29 4.55
C SER A 348 4.79 25.41 5.51
N LEU A 349 5.38 24.99 6.63
CA LEU A 349 4.74 24.12 7.62
C LEU A 349 4.54 24.81 8.97
N LYS A 350 3.41 24.50 9.63
CA LYS A 350 3.16 24.82 11.03
C LYS A 350 3.81 23.77 11.92
N LYS A 351 4.95 24.11 12.53
CA LYS A 351 5.67 23.21 13.45
C LYS A 351 4.78 22.75 14.60
N ARG A 352 4.89 21.46 14.94
CA ARG A 352 4.24 20.84 16.09
C ARG A 352 5.32 20.23 16.98
N SER A 353 5.26 20.47 18.29
CA SER A 353 6.14 19.77 19.22
C SER A 353 5.64 18.35 19.45
N VAL A 354 6.50 17.48 19.95
CA VAL A 354 6.14 16.10 20.31
C VAL A 354 5.03 16.10 21.37
N GLU A 355 5.09 17.01 22.34
CA GLU A 355 4.10 17.17 23.40
C GLU A 355 2.74 17.55 22.82
N TRP A 356 2.71 18.54 21.91
CA TRP A 356 1.48 18.93 21.24
C TRP A 356 0.85 17.77 20.47
N ILE A 357 1.66 16.97 19.76
CA ILE A 357 1.20 15.81 19.01
C ILE A 357 0.62 14.75 19.95
N LYS A 358 1.26 14.48 21.10
CA LYS A 358 0.75 13.53 22.09
C LYS A 358 -0.57 13.99 22.72
N GLU A 359 -0.73 15.29 22.95
CA GLU A 359 -1.94 15.88 23.55
C GLU A 359 -3.11 16.01 22.56
N ASN A 360 -2.83 16.23 21.27
CA ASN A 360 -3.85 16.57 20.27
C ASN A 360 -4.01 15.50 19.18
N GLY A 361 -3.14 14.48 19.17
CA GLY A 361 -3.15 13.40 18.20
C GLY A 361 -3.73 12.12 18.77
N VAL A 362 -4.13 11.22 17.86
CA VAL A 362 -4.55 9.86 18.19
C VAL A 362 -3.44 8.90 17.80
N CYS A 363 -3.10 8.01 18.72
CA CYS A 363 -2.08 7.00 18.44
C CYS A 363 -2.51 6.01 17.34
N MET A 364 -1.60 5.68 16.42
CA MET A 364 -1.88 4.78 15.29
C MET A 364 -1.22 3.40 15.42
N ASP A 365 -0.24 3.24 16.30
CA ASP A 365 0.57 2.02 16.44
C ASP A 365 0.32 1.28 17.77
N ASN A 366 -0.91 1.35 18.27
CA ASN A 366 -1.37 0.64 19.47
C ASN A 366 -1.40 -0.89 19.30
N PHE A 367 -1.55 -1.37 18.07
CA PHE A 367 -1.62 -2.79 17.75
C PHE A 367 -0.95 -3.09 16.40
N SER A 368 -0.72 -4.37 16.14
CA SER A 368 -0.17 -4.90 14.88
C SER A 368 -1.00 -6.08 14.39
N PRO A 369 -0.94 -6.42 13.10
CA PRO A 369 -1.50 -7.67 12.61
C PRO A 369 -0.81 -8.88 13.25
N PHE A 370 -1.58 -9.94 13.45
CA PHE A 370 -1.12 -11.21 14.04
C PHE A 370 -2.07 -12.34 13.63
N PRO A 371 -1.65 -13.60 13.52
CA PRO A 371 -2.59 -14.72 13.32
C PRO A 371 -3.64 -14.78 14.43
N SER A 372 -4.93 -14.65 14.10
CA SER A 372 -6.01 -14.58 15.08
C SER A 372 -6.08 -15.83 15.95
N THR A 373 -6.38 -15.66 17.23
CA THR A 373 -6.71 -16.76 18.14
C THR A 373 -8.05 -17.42 17.76
N ASN A 374 -8.91 -16.71 17.01
CA ASN A 374 -10.04 -17.31 16.32
C ASN A 374 -9.55 -18.01 15.05
N LYS A 375 -9.43 -19.34 15.12
CA LYS A 375 -8.89 -20.20 14.04
C LYS A 375 -9.59 -20.08 12.68
N ARG A 376 -10.76 -19.43 12.61
CA ARG A 376 -11.53 -19.23 11.36
C ARG A 376 -11.46 -17.80 10.83
N ALA A 377 -10.64 -16.94 11.44
CA ALA A 377 -10.62 -15.51 11.14
C ALA A 377 -9.34 -15.05 10.43
N GLY A 378 -8.37 -15.94 10.18
CA GLY A 378 -7.12 -15.59 9.50
C GLY A 378 -6.31 -14.62 10.37
N HIS A 379 -6.03 -13.43 9.85
CA HIS A 379 -5.33 -12.38 10.60
C HIS A 379 -6.27 -11.65 11.57
N GLY A 380 -5.74 -11.26 12.72
CA GLY A 380 -6.35 -10.43 13.76
C GLY A 380 -5.43 -9.27 14.15
N ALA A 381 -5.81 -8.54 15.20
CA ALA A 381 -5.06 -7.40 15.73
C ALA A 381 -4.57 -7.71 17.16
N ILE A 382 -3.26 -7.65 17.40
CA ILE A 382 -2.68 -7.87 18.74
C ILE A 382 -2.19 -6.56 19.35
N ALA A 383 -2.56 -6.29 20.59
CA ALA A 383 -2.15 -5.10 21.32
C ALA A 383 -0.62 -5.09 21.52
N LYS A 384 0.03 -3.99 21.14
CA LYS A 384 1.48 -3.78 21.34
C LYS A 384 1.80 -3.12 22.67
N ARG A 385 0.80 -2.54 23.32
CA ARG A 385 0.92 -1.85 24.60
C ARG A 385 -0.34 -2.09 25.44
N TRP A 386 -0.24 -1.78 26.72
CA TRP A 386 -1.40 -1.75 27.59
C TRP A 386 -2.28 -0.53 27.29
N MET A 387 -3.60 -0.70 27.30
CA MET A 387 -4.57 0.37 27.06
C MET A 387 -5.65 0.32 28.14
N MET A 388 -6.05 1.49 28.65
CA MET A 388 -7.11 1.61 29.67
C MET A 388 -8.50 1.48 29.05
N GLU A 389 -9.47 1.06 29.86
CA GLU A 389 -10.88 1.26 29.53
C GLU A 389 -11.16 2.72 29.10
N GLY A 390 -11.87 2.87 27.97
CA GLY A 390 -12.22 4.16 27.38
C GLY A 390 -11.13 4.79 26.49
N GLU A 391 -9.91 4.26 26.49
CA GLU A 391 -8.82 4.72 25.63
C GLU A 391 -9.09 4.40 24.15
N VAL A 392 -8.61 5.26 23.26
CA VAL A 392 -8.71 5.02 21.81
C VAL A 392 -7.68 3.97 21.40
N VAL A 393 -8.17 2.80 21.01
CA VAL A 393 -7.38 1.69 20.47
C VAL A 393 -6.89 2.02 19.05
N GLY A 394 -7.73 2.64 18.24
CA GLY A 394 -7.34 3.06 16.88
C GLY A 394 -8.34 4.01 16.25
N LEU A 395 -7.88 4.84 15.34
CA LEU A 395 -8.74 5.73 14.57
C LEU A 395 -9.19 5.07 13.27
N ALA A 396 -10.39 5.40 12.82
CA ALA A 396 -10.99 4.92 11.58
C ALA A 396 -11.61 6.10 10.78
N PRO A 397 -10.81 6.85 10.01
CA PRO A 397 -11.33 7.75 8.99
C PRO A 397 -12.14 6.94 7.96
N ILE A 398 -13.35 7.39 7.65
CA ILE A 398 -14.34 6.59 6.93
C ILE A 398 -14.47 7.02 5.47
N LEU A 399 -14.37 6.05 4.57
CA LEU A 399 -14.89 6.14 3.21
C LEU A 399 -16.34 5.66 3.17
N HIS A 400 -17.17 6.28 2.35
CA HIS A 400 -18.58 5.90 2.24
C HIS A 400 -18.92 5.29 0.89
N ILE A 401 -19.84 4.32 0.91
CA ILE A 401 -20.46 3.72 -0.27
C ILE A 401 -21.95 3.96 -0.12
N SER A 402 -22.52 4.90 -0.87
CA SER A 402 -23.91 5.33 -0.69
C SER A 402 -24.94 4.28 -1.11
N ASN A 403 -24.53 3.32 -1.94
CA ASN A 403 -25.37 2.20 -2.33
C ASN A 403 -24.57 0.90 -2.36
N ARG A 404 -24.69 0.08 -1.33
CA ARG A 404 -23.94 -1.18 -1.23
C ARG A 404 -24.12 -2.14 -2.38
N ASP A 405 -25.27 -2.13 -3.07
CA ASP A 405 -25.54 -3.08 -4.16
C ASP A 405 -24.57 -2.89 -5.36
N VAL A 406 -23.76 -1.83 -5.38
CA VAL A 406 -22.65 -1.63 -6.34
C VAL A 406 -21.42 -2.50 -6.07
N LEU A 407 -21.34 -3.11 -4.87
CA LEU A 407 -20.32 -4.11 -4.53
C LEU A 407 -20.69 -5.51 -5.03
N ARG A 408 -21.64 -5.63 -5.96
CA ARG A 408 -21.93 -6.88 -6.66
C ARG A 408 -20.96 -7.02 -7.82
N ILE A 409 -20.36 -8.21 -7.99
CA ILE A 409 -19.37 -8.45 -9.04
C ILE A 409 -20.10 -8.77 -10.36
N PRO A 410 -19.97 -7.94 -11.41
CA PRO A 410 -20.65 -8.15 -12.70
C PRO A 410 -20.21 -9.43 -13.41
N ALA A 411 -18.92 -9.79 -13.35
CA ALA A 411 -18.36 -11.00 -13.95
C ALA A 411 -19.10 -12.28 -13.51
N PHE A 412 -19.65 -12.28 -12.30
CA PHE A 412 -20.43 -13.38 -11.74
C PHE A 412 -21.95 -13.10 -11.79
N THR A 413 -22.43 -12.46 -12.85
CA THR A 413 -23.86 -12.10 -13.05
C THR A 413 -24.45 -11.23 -11.92
N GLY A 414 -23.59 -10.54 -11.15
CA GLY A 414 -23.99 -9.75 -9.98
C GLY A 414 -24.45 -10.59 -8.78
N LYS A 415 -24.20 -11.91 -8.77
CA LYS A 415 -24.59 -12.80 -7.67
C LYS A 415 -23.61 -12.77 -6.51
N GLU A 416 -22.34 -12.55 -6.80
CA GLU A 416 -21.27 -12.51 -5.80
C GLU A 416 -21.05 -11.08 -5.27
N TRP A 417 -20.51 -10.99 -4.06
CA TRP A 417 -20.14 -9.72 -3.42
C TRP A 417 -18.62 -9.54 -3.40
N GLN A 418 -18.17 -8.31 -3.57
CA GLN A 418 -16.77 -7.91 -3.34
C GLN A 418 -16.33 -8.22 -1.91
N LEU A 419 -15.07 -8.62 -1.75
CA LEU A 419 -14.46 -8.89 -0.44
C LEU A 419 -14.51 -7.67 0.50
N ILE A 420 -14.36 -6.45 -0.05
CA ILE A 420 -14.42 -5.20 0.72
C ILE A 420 -15.69 -5.04 1.56
N LEU A 421 -16.79 -5.73 1.21
CA LEU A 421 -17.99 -5.74 2.05
C LEU A 421 -17.70 -6.19 3.49
N ASN A 422 -16.79 -7.15 3.69
CA ASN A 422 -16.43 -7.68 5.01
C ASN A 422 -15.67 -6.68 5.88
N TYR A 423 -15.10 -5.64 5.26
CA TYR A 423 -14.35 -4.59 5.91
C TYR A 423 -15.15 -3.30 6.08
N CYS A 424 -16.40 -3.27 5.60
CA CYS A 424 -17.26 -2.11 5.74
C CYS A 424 -18.31 -2.32 6.81
N ILE A 425 -18.58 -1.25 7.55
CA ILE A 425 -19.61 -1.16 8.56
C ILE A 425 -20.95 -0.81 7.89
N GLY A 426 -22.02 -1.49 8.30
CA GLY A 426 -23.33 -1.32 7.69
C GLY A 426 -24.49 -1.65 8.61
N HIS A 427 -25.69 -1.45 8.07
CA HIS A 427 -26.94 -1.77 8.74
C HIS A 427 -27.94 -2.42 7.77
N LYS A 428 -28.74 -3.39 8.19
CA LYS A 428 -29.66 -4.15 7.30
C LYS A 428 -30.72 -3.26 6.62
N HIS A 429 -31.07 -2.15 7.25
CA HIS A 429 -32.05 -1.18 6.74
C HIS A 429 -31.44 0.02 6.02
N SER A 430 -30.13 0.04 5.78
CA SER A 430 -29.45 1.12 5.05
C SER A 430 -28.86 0.62 3.74
N SER A 431 -28.75 1.46 2.71
CA SER A 431 -27.91 1.21 1.54
C SER A 431 -26.46 1.61 1.80
N LEU A 432 -26.23 2.57 2.70
CA LEU A 432 -24.93 3.12 3.05
C LEU A 432 -24.03 2.04 3.66
N LEU A 433 -22.75 2.04 3.28
CA LEU A 433 -21.66 1.40 4.00
C LEU A 433 -20.61 2.44 4.37
N LEU A 434 -19.94 2.18 5.49
CA LEU A 434 -18.88 3.00 6.07
C LEU A 434 -17.62 2.13 6.17
N CYS A 435 -16.63 2.37 5.32
CA CYS A 435 -15.44 1.55 5.21
C CYS A 435 -14.25 2.26 5.86
N PRO A 436 -13.72 1.75 6.99
CA PRO A 436 -12.52 2.29 7.64
C PRO A 436 -11.30 2.25 6.72
N ASN A 437 -10.51 3.32 6.75
CA ASN A 437 -9.30 3.48 5.94
C ASN A 437 -8.00 3.30 6.76
N THR A 438 -8.01 2.42 7.76
CA THR A 438 -6.91 2.19 8.71
C THR A 438 -6.70 0.72 9.02
N ASN A 439 -5.62 0.43 9.76
CA ASN A 439 -5.31 -0.89 10.32
C ASN A 439 -6.39 -1.47 11.25
N VAL A 440 -7.41 -0.70 11.66
CA VAL A 440 -8.57 -1.24 12.41
C VAL A 440 -9.29 -2.37 11.66
N ASN A 441 -9.09 -2.46 10.35
CA ASN A 441 -9.61 -3.54 9.51
C ASN A 441 -9.03 -4.93 9.86
N TRP A 442 -7.99 -5.01 10.69
CA TRP A 442 -7.50 -6.27 11.26
C TRP A 442 -8.32 -6.78 12.44
N VAL A 443 -9.21 -5.97 13.02
CA VAL A 443 -9.90 -6.31 14.26
C VAL A 443 -11.08 -7.25 14.00
N ASN A 444 -11.01 -8.44 14.56
CA ASN A 444 -11.98 -9.52 14.32
C ASN A 444 -13.21 -9.45 15.22
N HIS A 445 -14.19 -10.29 14.84
CA HIS A 445 -15.37 -10.53 15.65
C HIS A 445 -15.11 -11.49 16.81
N CYS A 446 -15.62 -11.16 17.98
CA CYS A 446 -15.99 -12.13 18.99
C CYS A 446 -17.32 -11.73 19.67
N SER A 447 -17.92 -12.63 20.46
CA SER A 447 -19.20 -12.35 21.10
C SER A 447 -19.41 -13.12 22.40
N THR A 448 -19.99 -12.42 23.39
CA THR A 448 -20.48 -13.03 24.64
C THR A 448 -21.79 -13.80 24.45
N ARG A 449 -22.54 -13.56 23.36
CA ARG A 449 -23.82 -14.25 23.09
C ARG A 449 -23.60 -15.71 22.67
N LYS A 450 -22.47 -15.99 22.03
CA LYS A 450 -22.13 -17.29 21.44
C LYS A 450 -20.64 -17.60 21.60
N PRO A 451 -20.13 -17.74 22.84
CA PRO A 451 -18.70 -17.86 23.10
C PRO A 451 -18.06 -19.12 22.48
N GLU A 452 -18.84 -20.18 22.24
CA GLU A 452 -18.37 -21.40 21.57
C GLU A 452 -18.17 -21.21 20.05
N GLU A 453 -19.02 -20.42 19.40
CA GLU A 453 -18.93 -20.12 17.96
C GLU A 453 -17.97 -18.95 17.69
N HIS A 454 -17.83 -18.03 18.64
CA HIS A 454 -17.15 -16.74 18.52
C HIS A 454 -16.30 -16.42 19.77
N PRO A 455 -15.23 -17.19 20.03
CA PRO A 455 -14.43 -17.05 21.24
C PRO A 455 -13.68 -15.71 21.32
N CYS A 456 -13.66 -15.10 22.51
CA CYS A 456 -13.03 -13.80 22.79
C CYS A 456 -11.68 -13.93 23.52
N GLY A 457 -10.88 -14.93 23.15
CA GLY A 457 -9.66 -15.26 23.88
C GLY A 457 -9.91 -15.62 25.36
N SER A 458 -8.94 -15.38 26.23
CA SER A 458 -8.95 -15.83 27.63
C SER A 458 -9.97 -15.12 28.53
N LYS A 459 -10.39 -13.89 28.18
CA LYS A 459 -11.26 -13.04 29.02
C LYS A 459 -12.74 -13.08 28.63
N GLY A 460 -13.11 -13.81 27.57
CA GLY A 460 -14.50 -14.17 27.28
C GLY A 460 -15.45 -13.05 26.81
N SER A 461 -14.96 -11.84 26.57
CA SER A 461 -15.75 -10.73 26.00
C SER A 461 -14.97 -9.92 24.96
N PRO A 462 -15.66 -9.26 24.00
CA PRO A 462 -15.05 -8.20 23.20
C PRO A 462 -14.41 -7.17 24.14
N ASN A 463 -13.28 -6.60 23.70
CA ASN A 463 -12.50 -5.65 24.49
C ASN A 463 -12.43 -4.27 23.85
N ALA A 464 -13.03 -4.09 22.68
CA ALA A 464 -13.21 -2.80 22.04
C ALA A 464 -14.60 -2.64 21.41
N GLU A 465 -14.97 -1.40 21.11
CA GLU A 465 -16.16 -1.06 20.32
C GLU A 465 -15.94 0.18 19.46
N TYR A 466 -16.77 0.37 18.44
CA TYR A 466 -16.75 1.61 17.66
C TYR A 466 -17.57 2.72 18.32
N ARG A 467 -17.10 3.95 18.23
CA ARG A 467 -17.89 5.17 18.44
C ARG A 467 -17.56 6.22 17.39
N PHE A 468 -18.46 7.18 17.16
CA PHE A 468 -18.10 8.36 16.36
C PHE A 468 -17.12 9.23 17.14
N ALA A 469 -16.05 9.66 16.49
CA ALA A 469 -15.01 10.49 17.10
C ALA A 469 -15.63 11.79 17.65
N PRO A 470 -15.63 12.01 18.99
CA PRO A 470 -16.36 13.12 19.61
C PRO A 470 -15.68 14.47 19.38
N TRP A 471 -14.35 14.48 19.19
CA TRP A 471 -13.56 15.67 18.90
C TRP A 471 -13.78 16.22 17.49
N ASN A 472 -14.30 15.41 16.57
CA ASN A 472 -14.52 15.83 15.20
C ASN A 472 -15.91 16.42 14.99
N SER A 473 -16.00 17.75 14.96
CA SER A 473 -17.27 18.47 14.74
C SER A 473 -17.92 18.13 13.39
N VAL A 474 -17.14 17.72 12.38
CA VAL A 474 -17.63 17.33 11.05
C VAL A 474 -18.53 16.10 11.12
N ASN A 475 -18.29 15.20 12.08
CA ASN A 475 -19.18 14.06 12.31
C ASN A 475 -20.63 14.52 12.54
N LYS A 476 -20.83 15.60 13.30
CA LYS A 476 -22.18 16.14 13.57
C LYS A 476 -22.83 16.66 12.30
N GLU A 477 -22.08 17.33 11.43
CA GLU A 477 -22.57 17.79 10.13
C GLU A 477 -22.93 16.62 9.22
N TRP A 478 -22.11 15.58 9.17
CA TRP A 478 -22.34 14.42 8.31
C TRP A 478 -23.47 13.53 8.79
N MET A 479 -23.58 13.33 10.11
CA MET A 479 -24.75 12.73 10.74
C MET A 479 -26.01 13.56 10.52
N ASN A 480 -25.89 14.85 10.15
CA ASN A 480 -26.84 15.73 9.46
C ASN A 480 -27.51 15.19 8.19
N LYS A 481 -26.70 14.59 7.32
CA LYS A 481 -27.04 14.36 5.91
C LYS A 481 -27.85 13.09 5.73
N THR A 482 -28.70 13.08 4.72
CA THR A 482 -29.34 11.88 4.15
C THR A 482 -28.34 11.10 3.29
N VAL A 483 -28.66 9.85 2.94
CA VAL A 483 -27.79 9.05 2.04
C VAL A 483 -27.59 9.72 0.68
N SER A 484 -28.63 10.36 0.14
CA SER A 484 -28.55 11.06 -1.16
C SER A 484 -27.70 12.34 -1.11
N GLU A 485 -27.60 12.97 0.05
CA GLU A 485 -26.67 14.08 0.26
C GLU A 485 -25.24 13.57 0.41
N ILE A 486 -25.02 12.49 1.18
CA ILE A 486 -23.72 11.84 1.32
C ILE A 486 -23.18 11.37 -0.05
N GLU A 487 -24.01 10.81 -0.93
CA GLU A 487 -23.62 10.39 -2.28
C GLU A 487 -22.96 11.51 -3.11
N LYS A 488 -23.26 12.78 -2.83
CA LYS A 488 -22.71 13.93 -3.55
C LYS A 488 -21.33 14.33 -3.03
N GLU A 489 -20.95 13.87 -1.85
CA GLU A 489 -19.70 14.20 -1.19
C GLU A 489 -18.54 13.43 -1.81
N GLN A 490 -17.42 14.12 -2.02
CA GLN A 490 -16.21 13.56 -2.67
C GLN A 490 -15.02 13.51 -1.72
N VAL A 491 -15.27 13.77 -0.44
CA VAL A 491 -14.26 13.81 0.60
C VAL A 491 -14.67 12.92 1.76
N LYS A 492 -13.68 12.52 2.58
CA LYS A 492 -13.93 11.92 3.88
C LYS A 492 -14.50 12.99 4.81
N GLY A 493 -15.54 12.67 5.57
CA GLY A 493 -16.02 13.55 6.64
C GLY A 493 -16.60 12.83 7.84
N LEU A 494 -16.55 11.50 7.85
CA LEU A 494 -16.88 10.69 9.02
C LEU A 494 -15.60 10.07 9.60
N TYR A 495 -15.52 10.04 10.91
CA TYR A 495 -14.43 9.45 11.67
C TYR A 495 -15.02 8.61 12.81
N LEU A 496 -14.67 7.33 12.82
CA LEU A 496 -14.92 6.44 13.95
C LEU A 496 -13.64 6.31 14.77
N GLU A 497 -13.81 6.03 16.05
CA GLU A 497 -12.77 5.54 16.95
C GLU A 497 -13.12 4.11 17.34
N LEU A 498 -12.11 3.26 17.38
CA LEU A 498 -12.15 2.01 18.12
C LEU A 498 -11.69 2.31 19.54
N VAL A 499 -12.53 2.05 20.54
CA VAL A 499 -12.26 2.36 21.94
C VAL A 499 -12.30 1.13 22.80
N ALA A 500 -11.40 1.06 23.78
CA ALA A 500 -11.34 -0.03 24.72
C ALA A 500 -12.58 -0.01 25.63
N THR A 501 -13.20 -1.18 25.84
CA THR A 501 -14.38 -1.35 26.72
C THR A 501 -14.00 -1.91 28.09
N ARG A 502 -12.72 -2.22 28.26
CA ARG A 502 -12.03 -2.60 29.49
C ARG A 502 -10.53 -2.47 29.25
N ASP A 503 -9.71 -2.64 30.28
CA ASP A 503 -8.27 -2.70 30.10
C ASP A 503 -7.87 -3.83 29.13
N ILE A 504 -6.93 -3.52 28.23
CA ILE A 504 -6.38 -4.43 27.22
C ILE A 504 -4.88 -4.62 27.52
N GLU A 505 -4.46 -5.87 27.71
CA GLU A 505 -3.06 -6.18 28.02
C GLU A 505 -2.17 -6.21 26.77
N VAL A 506 -0.86 -6.01 26.97
CA VAL A 506 0.14 -6.23 25.91
C VAL A 506 0.05 -7.69 25.45
N GLY A 507 -0.05 -7.92 24.15
CA GLY A 507 -0.19 -9.27 23.59
C GLY A 507 -1.63 -9.80 23.60
N GLU A 508 -2.60 -9.05 24.11
CA GLU A 508 -4.01 -9.42 24.02
C GLU A 508 -4.55 -9.13 22.60
N GLU A 509 -5.30 -10.08 22.03
CA GLU A 509 -5.99 -9.85 20.76
C GLU A 509 -7.16 -8.88 20.97
N ILE A 510 -7.30 -7.92 20.07
CA ILE A 510 -8.36 -6.93 20.08
C ILE A 510 -9.54 -7.50 19.30
N PHE A 511 -10.71 -7.47 19.93
CA PHE A 511 -11.96 -7.94 19.37
C PHE A 511 -13.06 -6.92 19.53
N ILE A 512 -13.96 -6.89 18.55
CA ILE A 512 -15.24 -6.20 18.63
C ILE A 512 -16.40 -7.15 18.38
N ASP A 513 -17.60 -6.69 18.71
CA ASP A 513 -18.82 -7.38 18.37
C ASP A 513 -19.38 -6.87 17.02
N TYR A 514 -19.38 -7.71 15.99
CA TYR A 514 -19.93 -7.40 14.67
C TYR A 514 -21.47 -7.46 14.64
N GLY A 515 -22.11 -7.86 15.74
CA GLY A 515 -23.56 -7.84 15.93
C GLY A 515 -24.29 -9.12 15.53
N GLU A 516 -25.52 -9.24 16.01
CA GLU A 516 -26.35 -10.45 15.87
C GLU A 516 -26.69 -10.81 14.41
N ASP A 517 -26.83 -9.81 13.52
CA ASP A 517 -27.09 -10.05 12.10
C ASP A 517 -25.89 -10.80 11.45
N PHE A 518 -24.66 -10.45 11.81
CA PHE A 518 -23.45 -11.14 11.37
C PHE A 518 -23.42 -12.58 11.90
N GLU A 519 -23.63 -12.78 13.21
CA GLU A 519 -23.63 -14.11 13.83
C GLU A 519 -24.65 -15.06 13.18
N LYS A 520 -25.85 -14.56 12.89
CA LYS A 520 -26.90 -15.32 12.18
C LYS A 520 -26.45 -15.68 10.76
N ALA A 521 -25.83 -14.75 10.05
CA ALA A 521 -25.31 -15.00 8.71
C ALA A 521 -24.16 -16.01 8.74
N TRP A 522 -23.23 -15.88 9.68
CA TRP A 522 -22.08 -16.77 9.86
C TRP A 522 -22.51 -18.18 10.25
N ALA A 523 -23.38 -18.34 11.24
CA ALA A 523 -23.89 -19.66 11.63
C ALA A 523 -24.60 -20.37 10.46
N LYS A 524 -25.36 -19.62 9.66
CA LYS A 524 -25.99 -20.15 8.44
C LYS A 524 -24.95 -20.54 7.38
N HIS A 525 -23.90 -19.75 7.24
CA HIS A 525 -22.79 -20.01 6.33
C HIS A 525 -22.06 -21.29 6.73
N VAL A 526 -21.54 -21.38 7.95
CA VAL A 526 -20.83 -22.56 8.47
C VAL A 526 -21.67 -23.83 8.32
N LYS A 527 -22.98 -23.77 8.60
CA LYS A 527 -23.88 -24.93 8.43
C LYS A 527 -24.03 -25.41 6.98
N LYS A 528 -23.86 -24.52 6.01
CA LYS A 528 -24.05 -24.80 4.57
C LYS A 528 -22.75 -24.88 3.79
N TRP A 529 -21.64 -24.53 4.43
CA TRP A 529 -20.36 -24.45 3.78
C TRP A 529 -19.85 -25.86 3.53
N GLU A 530 -19.45 -26.11 2.29
CA GLU A 530 -18.82 -27.35 1.86
C GLU A 530 -17.59 -26.97 1.04
N PRO A 531 -16.46 -27.69 1.18
CA PRO A 531 -15.31 -27.47 0.31
C PRO A 531 -15.70 -27.67 -1.16
N SER A 532 -15.05 -26.93 -2.05
CA SER A 532 -15.45 -26.92 -3.46
C SER A 532 -15.29 -28.31 -4.08
N SER A 533 -16.25 -28.75 -4.90
CA SER A 533 -16.24 -30.12 -5.46
C SER A 533 -15.02 -30.41 -6.34
N HIS A 534 -14.32 -29.37 -6.83
CA HIS A 534 -13.05 -29.49 -7.55
C HIS A 534 -11.92 -30.11 -6.69
N GLU A 535 -12.12 -30.25 -5.38
CA GLU A 535 -11.15 -30.85 -4.44
C GLU A 535 -11.35 -32.35 -4.24
N LYS A 536 -12.47 -32.93 -4.71
CA LYS A 536 -12.73 -34.38 -4.62
C LYS A 536 -12.03 -35.13 -5.76
N GLY A 537 -10.70 -35.21 -5.70
CA GLY A 537 -9.87 -36.01 -6.62
C GLY A 537 -8.70 -35.26 -7.27
N SER A 538 -8.50 -33.98 -6.95
CA SER A 538 -7.33 -33.19 -7.38
C SER A 538 -6.16 -33.36 -6.41
N LYS A 539 -4.96 -32.93 -6.84
CA LYS A 539 -3.77 -32.87 -5.98
C LYS A 539 -4.11 -32.11 -4.68
N PRO A 540 -3.49 -32.44 -3.53
CA PRO A 540 -3.68 -31.68 -2.29
C PRO A 540 -3.50 -30.19 -2.55
N TRP A 541 -4.40 -29.37 -2.03
CA TRP A 541 -4.22 -27.91 -2.08
C TRP A 541 -2.95 -27.55 -1.31
N ILE A 542 -2.12 -26.71 -1.93
CA ILE A 542 -0.92 -26.13 -1.34
C ILE A 542 -1.12 -24.63 -1.35
N ASN A 543 -0.92 -23.98 -0.19
CA ASN A 543 -1.05 -22.55 -0.07
C ASN A 543 0.09 -21.84 -0.84
N LEU A 544 -0.23 -20.67 -1.38
CA LEU A 544 0.66 -19.91 -2.25
C LEU A 544 1.88 -19.39 -1.49
N LYS A 545 1.71 -19.06 -0.21
CA LYS A 545 2.81 -18.62 0.65
C LYS A 545 3.89 -19.68 0.76
N GLU A 546 3.52 -20.92 1.05
CA GLU A 546 4.45 -22.06 1.18
C GLU A 546 5.23 -22.32 -0.10
N LEU A 547 4.58 -22.22 -1.26
CA LEU A 547 5.22 -22.38 -2.57
C LEU A 547 6.26 -21.28 -2.87
N ASN A 548 6.02 -20.06 -2.40
CA ASN A 548 6.92 -18.94 -2.61
C ASN A 548 8.01 -18.83 -1.53
N ASP A 549 7.73 -19.26 -0.30
CA ASP A 549 8.72 -19.33 0.79
C ASP A 549 9.73 -20.47 0.56
N ASN A 550 9.24 -21.61 0.05
CA ASN A 550 10.07 -22.80 -0.22
C ASN A 550 10.32 -22.93 -1.72
N ILE A 551 11.26 -22.13 -2.23
CA ILE A 551 11.67 -22.10 -3.65
C ILE A 551 12.34 -23.44 -4.02
N GLY A 552 11.52 -24.45 -4.31
CA GLY A 552 11.95 -25.78 -4.78
C GLY A 552 12.07 -25.88 -6.31
N PRO A 553 12.44 -27.07 -6.84
CA PRO A 553 12.44 -27.32 -8.27
C PRO A 553 11.05 -27.11 -8.88
N LEU A 554 11.00 -26.64 -10.13
CA LEU A 554 9.75 -26.34 -10.84
C LEU A 554 9.34 -27.51 -11.75
N ASP A 555 8.04 -27.74 -11.86
CA ASP A 555 7.50 -28.65 -12.87
C ASP A 555 7.76 -28.07 -14.27
N ILE A 556 8.24 -28.93 -15.18
CA ILE A 556 8.55 -28.58 -16.56
C ILE A 556 7.33 -28.91 -17.43
N ALA A 557 6.76 -27.89 -18.06
CA ALA A 557 5.65 -28.02 -18.97
C ALA A 557 6.02 -28.92 -20.17
N PRO A 558 5.11 -29.75 -20.71
CA PRO A 558 5.40 -30.61 -21.87
C PRO A 558 5.76 -29.84 -23.15
N SER A 559 5.20 -28.64 -23.32
CA SER A 559 5.43 -27.74 -24.45
C SER A 559 5.55 -26.30 -24.00
N PHE A 560 6.21 -25.46 -24.81
CA PHE A 560 6.15 -24.01 -24.62
C PHE A 560 4.81 -23.41 -25.05
N ASP A 561 3.99 -24.08 -25.89
CA ASP A 561 2.69 -23.52 -26.31
C ASP A 561 1.63 -23.49 -25.19
N GLU A 562 1.88 -24.21 -24.09
CA GLU A 562 0.98 -24.29 -22.94
C GLU A 562 0.58 -22.91 -22.41
N LYS A 563 -0.69 -22.76 -22.01
CA LYS A 563 -1.15 -21.49 -21.43
C LYS A 563 -0.62 -21.24 -20.03
N TYR A 564 -0.25 -22.30 -19.31
CA TYR A 564 0.25 -22.28 -17.94
C TYR A 564 1.21 -23.44 -17.73
N SER A 565 2.19 -23.28 -16.83
CA SER A 565 3.16 -24.35 -16.51
C SER A 565 2.67 -25.36 -15.48
N GLN A 566 1.69 -24.98 -14.65
CA GLN A 566 1.19 -25.76 -13.53
C GLN A 566 -0.27 -26.14 -13.81
N ASP A 567 -0.70 -27.33 -13.37
CA ASP A 567 -2.11 -27.72 -13.40
C ASP A 567 -2.90 -27.08 -12.25
N GLY A 568 -4.21 -26.88 -12.44
CA GLY A 568 -5.12 -26.43 -11.39
C GLY A 568 -5.23 -24.91 -11.24
N ASP A 569 -5.15 -24.43 -10.00
CA ASP A 569 -5.49 -23.05 -9.62
C ASP A 569 -4.29 -22.09 -9.62
N ILE A 570 -3.07 -22.61 -9.77
CA ILE A 570 -1.82 -21.87 -9.66
C ILE A 570 -1.18 -21.71 -11.05
N THR A 571 -0.40 -20.65 -11.23
CA THR A 571 0.46 -20.44 -12.39
C THR A 571 1.83 -19.93 -11.96
N THR A 572 2.86 -20.23 -12.74
CA THR A 572 4.13 -19.51 -12.60
C THR A 572 4.05 -18.14 -13.24
N VAL A 573 4.68 -17.18 -12.58
CA VAL A 573 4.93 -15.85 -13.10
C VAL A 573 6.43 -15.58 -13.03
N CYS A 574 6.94 -14.84 -14.00
CA CYS A 574 8.34 -14.52 -14.13
C CYS A 574 8.50 -13.00 -13.98
N PHE A 575 9.51 -12.59 -13.23
CA PHE A 575 9.92 -11.20 -13.16
C PHE A 575 10.57 -10.77 -14.48
N TYR A 576 9.80 -10.12 -15.35
CA TYR A 576 10.18 -9.74 -16.70
C TYR A 576 9.92 -8.26 -16.96
N ARG A 577 10.94 -7.56 -17.48
CA ARG A 577 10.81 -6.19 -17.99
C ARG A 577 11.01 -6.22 -19.49
N ASP A 578 9.99 -5.77 -20.22
CA ASP A 578 10.12 -5.56 -21.65
C ASP A 578 11.00 -4.32 -21.88
N LEU A 579 12.22 -4.54 -22.34
CA LEU A 579 13.12 -3.46 -22.71
C LEU A 579 12.87 -3.17 -24.19
N GLU A 580 12.29 -2.01 -24.51
CA GLU A 580 11.87 -1.56 -25.87
C GLU A 580 12.98 -1.52 -26.95
N ARG A 581 14.17 -2.10 -26.69
CA ARG A 581 15.35 -2.04 -27.56
C ARG A 581 15.71 -3.36 -28.24
N GLU A 582 14.84 -4.36 -28.20
CA GLU A 582 15.09 -5.61 -28.91
C GLU A 582 14.57 -5.50 -30.35
N ALA A 583 15.45 -5.75 -31.32
CA ALA A 583 15.19 -5.64 -32.75
C ALA A 583 14.25 -6.76 -33.23
N TRP A 584 12.99 -6.72 -32.81
CA TRP A 584 11.94 -7.65 -33.24
C TRP A 584 11.56 -7.49 -34.71
N GLU A 585 12.15 -6.53 -35.42
CA GLU A 585 11.93 -6.27 -36.85
C GLU A 585 12.44 -7.42 -37.73
N GLU A 586 13.43 -8.19 -37.27
CA GLU A 586 14.09 -9.23 -38.06
C GLU A 586 13.33 -10.58 -38.08
N TYR A 587 12.33 -10.78 -37.22
CA TYR A 587 11.58 -12.03 -37.16
C TYR A 587 10.33 -11.99 -38.03
N GLU A 588 10.28 -12.85 -39.04
CA GLU A 588 9.07 -13.15 -39.82
C GLU A 588 8.09 -14.01 -39.00
N SER A 589 6.78 -13.82 -39.23
CA SER A 589 5.74 -14.61 -38.58
C SER A 589 5.71 -16.02 -39.16
N GLU A 590 6.35 -16.97 -38.49
CA GLU A 590 6.24 -18.40 -38.77
C GLU A 590 5.36 -19.10 -37.72
N GLU A 591 4.69 -20.19 -38.11
CA GLU A 591 3.98 -21.07 -37.18
C GLU A 591 4.99 -21.85 -36.32
N TRP A 592 5.31 -21.30 -35.15
CA TRP A 592 6.32 -21.84 -34.24
C TRP A 592 5.78 -22.91 -33.27
N LYS A 593 4.45 -23.04 -33.14
CA LYS A 593 3.81 -23.89 -32.12
C LYS A 593 4.16 -25.37 -32.24
N ASP A 594 4.39 -25.83 -33.48
CA ASP A 594 4.76 -27.22 -33.77
C ASP A 594 6.28 -27.46 -33.69
N PHE A 595 7.07 -26.44 -33.40
CA PHE A 595 8.52 -26.60 -33.32
C PHE A 595 8.90 -27.36 -32.06
N PRO A 596 9.83 -28.33 -32.14
CA PRO A 596 10.41 -28.94 -30.95
C PRO A 596 11.06 -27.89 -30.05
N LYS A 597 10.97 -28.05 -28.72
CA LYS A 597 11.54 -27.09 -27.75
C LYS A 597 12.99 -26.70 -28.05
N LYS A 598 13.84 -27.67 -28.44
CA LYS A 598 15.24 -27.41 -28.79
C LYS A 598 15.38 -26.45 -29.98
N LYS A 599 14.49 -26.56 -30.98
CA LYS A 599 14.44 -25.64 -32.13
C LYS A 599 13.95 -24.26 -31.70
N LEU A 600 12.94 -24.20 -30.82
CA LEU A 600 12.44 -22.94 -30.26
C LEU A 600 13.52 -22.19 -29.46
N ILE A 601 14.21 -22.88 -28.56
CA ILE A 601 15.31 -22.33 -27.77
C ILE A 601 16.43 -21.83 -28.69
N LYS A 602 16.82 -22.61 -29.71
CA LYS A 602 17.87 -22.20 -30.65
C LYS A 602 17.48 -20.98 -31.50
N LYS A 603 16.20 -20.83 -31.86
CA LYS A 603 15.73 -19.79 -32.78
C LYS A 603 15.27 -18.51 -32.08
N TYR A 604 14.64 -18.63 -30.90
CA TYR A 604 14.00 -17.53 -30.18
C TYR A 604 14.50 -17.37 -28.74
N GLY A 605 15.44 -18.21 -28.30
CA GLY A 605 15.98 -18.14 -26.95
C GLY A 605 16.98 -17.01 -26.83
N ASP A 606 16.67 -16.06 -25.97
CA ASP A 606 17.57 -14.96 -25.63
C ASP A 606 18.12 -15.18 -24.22
N GLU A 607 19.41 -14.89 -24.02
CA GLU A 607 19.97 -14.87 -22.67
C GLU A 607 19.27 -13.79 -21.85
N TYR A 608 18.73 -14.18 -20.70
CA TYR A 608 18.30 -13.18 -19.74
C TYR A 608 19.56 -12.46 -19.25
N ALA A 609 19.74 -11.21 -19.67
CA ALA A 609 20.78 -10.35 -19.16
C ALA A 609 20.23 -9.62 -17.92
N PRO A 610 20.47 -10.10 -16.68
CA PRO A 610 20.10 -9.36 -15.49
C PRO A 610 20.99 -8.11 -15.43
N ARG A 611 20.58 -7.02 -16.09
CA ARG A 611 21.30 -5.74 -15.95
C ARG A 611 21.07 -5.23 -14.52
N ASN A 612 21.92 -5.63 -13.57
CA ASN A 612 21.92 -5.17 -12.18
C ASN A 612 20.50 -5.06 -11.57
N PHE A 613 19.61 -6.00 -11.88
CA PHE A 613 18.26 -5.97 -11.35
C PHE A 613 18.28 -6.67 -10.00
N SER A 614 18.29 -5.89 -8.92
CA SER A 614 17.87 -6.42 -7.63
C SER A 614 16.37 -6.70 -7.73
N LEU A 615 15.96 -7.95 -7.48
CA LEU A 615 14.56 -8.36 -7.31
C LEU A 615 13.80 -7.49 -6.29
N GLU A 616 14.54 -6.74 -5.47
CA GLU A 616 14.02 -5.88 -4.41
C GLU A 616 13.36 -4.58 -4.90
N LYS A 617 13.43 -4.19 -6.19
CA LYS A 617 13.15 -2.79 -6.58
C LYS A 617 12.11 -2.53 -7.67
N VAL A 618 11.35 -3.52 -8.13
CA VAL A 618 10.44 -3.23 -9.26
C VAL A 618 9.11 -3.97 -9.19
N ALA A 619 8.13 -3.35 -8.58
CA ALA A 619 6.74 -3.73 -8.80
C ALA A 619 6.31 -3.47 -10.26
N ASN A 620 5.25 -4.14 -10.71
CA ASN A 620 4.64 -4.18 -12.05
C ASN A 620 5.34 -5.03 -13.13
N HIS A 621 6.24 -5.93 -12.72
CA HIS A 621 7.07 -6.69 -13.67
C HIS A 621 6.84 -8.20 -13.61
N PHE A 622 5.79 -8.69 -12.94
CA PHE A 622 5.42 -10.10 -13.04
C PHE A 622 4.59 -10.35 -14.30
N TRP A 623 5.07 -11.26 -15.14
CA TRP A 623 4.38 -11.73 -16.34
C TRP A 623 4.09 -13.22 -16.17
N PRO A 624 2.90 -13.72 -16.55
CA PRO A 624 2.68 -15.16 -16.60
C PRO A 624 3.76 -15.81 -17.47
N CYS A 625 4.25 -16.98 -17.08
CA CYS A 625 5.28 -17.67 -17.85
C CYS A 625 5.13 -19.18 -17.81
N VAL A 626 5.75 -19.85 -18.79
CA VAL A 626 5.79 -21.30 -18.91
C VAL A 626 7.22 -21.78 -18.73
N VAL A 627 7.44 -22.67 -17.76
CA VAL A 627 8.74 -23.32 -17.54
C VAL A 627 8.88 -24.49 -18.50
N GLY A 628 9.70 -24.36 -19.53
CA GLY A 628 9.80 -25.36 -20.60
C GLY A 628 10.98 -26.31 -20.50
N GLY A 629 11.97 -26.02 -19.65
CA GLY A 629 13.12 -26.89 -19.40
C GLY A 629 14.04 -26.34 -18.29
N LYS A 630 14.95 -27.18 -17.80
CA LYS A 630 16.08 -26.72 -16.98
C LYS A 630 17.04 -25.89 -17.84
N GLY A 631 17.66 -24.90 -17.23
CA GLY A 631 18.78 -24.16 -17.81
C GLY A 631 20.08 -24.95 -17.75
N ASP A 632 21.17 -24.25 -18.05
CA ASP A 632 22.52 -24.81 -18.06
C ASP A 632 23.07 -25.05 -16.64
N ASP A 633 22.54 -24.35 -15.64
CA ASP A 633 22.83 -24.59 -14.22
C ASP A 633 21.60 -25.14 -13.46
N ASP A 634 21.84 -25.72 -12.29
CA ASP A 634 20.79 -26.33 -11.46
C ASP A 634 19.80 -25.31 -10.87
N ASN A 635 20.09 -24.01 -10.97
CA ASN A 635 19.28 -22.92 -10.40
C ASN A 635 18.63 -22.03 -11.47
N SER A 636 18.54 -22.49 -12.71
CA SER A 636 17.97 -21.73 -13.81
C SER A 636 17.06 -22.58 -14.70
N TYR A 637 16.21 -21.89 -15.45
CA TYR A 637 15.19 -22.50 -16.30
C TYR A 637 15.11 -21.81 -17.65
N HIS A 638 14.69 -22.55 -18.67
CA HIS A 638 14.23 -21.95 -19.92
C HIS A 638 12.73 -21.64 -19.79
N VAL A 639 12.36 -20.37 -19.95
CA VAL A 639 10.98 -19.91 -19.75
C VAL A 639 10.43 -19.25 -21.00
N ARG A 640 9.14 -19.45 -21.28
CA ARG A 640 8.39 -18.61 -22.22
C ARG A 640 7.61 -17.57 -21.44
N ILE A 641 7.83 -16.29 -21.74
CA ILE A 641 7.04 -15.19 -21.20
C ILE A 641 5.72 -15.10 -21.98
N LEU A 642 4.61 -15.03 -21.25
CA LEU A 642 3.26 -14.86 -21.80
C LEU A 642 2.85 -13.41 -21.68
N GLN A 643 2.11 -12.90 -22.67
CA GLN A 643 1.63 -11.52 -22.65
C GLN A 643 0.79 -11.29 -21.39
N SER A 644 1.18 -10.34 -20.56
CA SER A 644 0.38 -9.95 -19.41
C SER A 644 -0.94 -9.32 -19.89
N PRO A 645 -2.10 -9.77 -19.38
CA PRO A 645 -3.40 -9.16 -19.71
C PRO A 645 -3.53 -7.73 -19.18
N HIS A 646 -2.66 -7.32 -18.25
CA HIS A 646 -2.68 -6.00 -17.63
C HIS A 646 -1.70 -5.01 -18.27
N GLN A 647 -0.87 -5.46 -19.20
CA GLN A 647 0.08 -4.61 -19.94
C GLN A 647 -0.39 -4.38 -21.37
N GLU A 648 0.11 -3.31 -21.99
CA GLU A 648 -0.06 -3.15 -23.44
C GLU A 648 0.56 -4.35 -24.18
N LYS A 649 -0.01 -4.67 -25.35
CA LYS A 649 0.54 -5.75 -26.16
C LYS A 649 1.93 -5.35 -26.64
N THR A 650 2.92 -6.17 -26.30
CA THR A 650 4.29 -6.05 -26.80
C THR A 650 4.33 -6.32 -28.30
N GLU A 651 5.42 -5.93 -28.95
CA GLU A 651 5.61 -6.17 -30.39
C GLU A 651 5.67 -7.67 -30.73
N TRP A 652 6.34 -8.48 -29.91
CA TRP A 652 6.36 -9.93 -30.08
C TRP A 652 4.95 -10.53 -29.95
N ALA A 653 4.14 -10.05 -29.00
CA ALA A 653 2.77 -10.52 -28.83
C ALA A 653 1.85 -10.10 -29.99
N LYS A 654 2.03 -8.88 -30.52
CA LYS A 654 1.33 -8.39 -31.72
C LYS A 654 1.64 -9.22 -32.96
N LYS A 655 2.91 -9.62 -33.12
CA LYS A 655 3.39 -10.49 -34.22
C LYS A 655 3.11 -11.99 -34.00
N GLY A 656 2.58 -12.37 -32.84
CA GLY A 656 2.31 -13.76 -32.49
C GLY A 656 3.57 -14.61 -32.28
N LEU A 657 4.71 -13.99 -31.98
CA LEU A 657 6.00 -14.66 -31.74
C LEU A 657 6.15 -15.10 -30.28
N PRO A 658 6.90 -16.19 -29.99
CA PRO A 658 7.16 -16.59 -28.62
C PRO A 658 8.31 -15.76 -28.03
N ARG A 659 8.19 -15.33 -26.78
CA ARG A 659 9.29 -14.73 -26.02
C ARG A 659 9.94 -15.77 -25.13
N ILE A 660 11.09 -16.32 -25.54
CA ILE A 660 11.79 -17.37 -24.81
C ILE A 660 13.06 -16.80 -24.19
N LEU A 661 13.23 -17.02 -22.89
CA LEU A 661 14.43 -16.65 -22.15
C LEU A 661 15.14 -17.92 -21.70
N ILE A 662 16.44 -17.98 -21.93
CA ILE A 662 17.30 -19.08 -21.48
C ILE A 662 18.04 -18.70 -20.19
N ASN A 663 18.37 -19.71 -19.39
CA ASN A 663 19.05 -19.56 -18.10
C ASN A 663 18.40 -18.52 -17.18
N PHE A 664 17.06 -18.49 -17.18
CA PHE A 664 16.26 -17.59 -16.37
C PHE A 664 16.36 -18.00 -14.88
N PRO A 665 16.76 -17.09 -13.97
CA PRO A 665 17.06 -17.47 -12.60
C PRO A 665 15.82 -17.99 -11.85
N ARG A 666 15.97 -19.08 -11.10
CA ARG A 666 14.88 -19.69 -10.32
C ARG A 666 14.25 -18.70 -9.33
N GLU A 667 15.06 -17.87 -8.71
CA GLU A 667 14.63 -16.81 -7.78
C GLU A 667 13.85 -15.69 -8.48
N SER A 668 13.79 -15.64 -9.80
CA SER A 668 12.95 -14.71 -10.58
C SER A 668 11.59 -15.29 -10.96
N ILE A 669 11.33 -16.56 -10.59
CA ILE A 669 10.07 -17.27 -10.87
C ILE A 669 9.27 -17.40 -9.56
N ARG A 670 8.00 -17.01 -9.58
CA ARG A 670 7.06 -17.09 -8.45
C ARG A 670 5.79 -17.82 -8.85
N PHE A 671 4.99 -18.20 -7.86
CA PHE A 671 3.68 -18.80 -8.05
C PHE A 671 2.61 -17.82 -7.66
N PHE A 672 1.64 -17.57 -8.53
CA PHE A 672 0.41 -16.81 -8.25
C PHE A 672 -0.82 -17.69 -8.50
N TYR A 673 -1.97 -17.32 -7.92
CA TYR A 673 -3.24 -17.87 -8.36
C TYR A 673 -3.53 -17.41 -9.80
N ARG A 674 -4.18 -18.29 -10.57
CA ARG A 674 -4.76 -17.90 -11.85
C ARG A 674 -5.92 -16.91 -11.60
N PRO A 675 -6.22 -16.00 -12.56
CA PRO A 675 -7.38 -15.11 -12.45
C PRO A 675 -8.66 -15.86 -12.12
N TYR A 676 -9.34 -15.44 -11.05
CA TYR A 676 -10.56 -16.06 -10.53
C TYR A 676 -10.41 -17.41 -9.81
N HIS A 677 -9.19 -17.84 -9.44
CA HIS A 677 -8.95 -19.14 -8.80
C HIS A 677 -8.54 -19.09 -7.31
N SER A 678 -8.17 -17.92 -6.79
CA SER A 678 -7.84 -17.78 -5.36
C SER A 678 -9.06 -18.04 -4.47
N GLU A 679 -8.84 -18.11 -3.16
CA GLU A 679 -9.93 -18.32 -2.22
C GLU A 679 -10.96 -17.17 -2.16
N VAL A 680 -10.61 -15.95 -2.59
CA VAL A 680 -11.58 -14.83 -2.67
C VAL A 680 -12.71 -15.13 -3.67
N HIS A 681 -12.51 -16.09 -4.58
CA HIS A 681 -13.46 -16.52 -5.60
C HIS A 681 -14.22 -17.80 -5.24
N LEU A 682 -14.05 -18.35 -4.03
CA LEU A 682 -14.88 -19.45 -3.57
C LEU A 682 -16.35 -19.04 -3.65
N LYS A 683 -17.17 -19.82 -4.39
CA LYS A 683 -18.62 -19.56 -4.60
C LYS A 683 -19.40 -19.48 -3.29
N ASN A 684 -18.86 -20.08 -2.25
CA ASN A 684 -19.39 -20.11 -0.90
C ASN A 684 -18.48 -19.37 0.07
N ALA A 685 -17.68 -18.39 -0.37
CA ALA A 685 -16.95 -17.50 0.54
C ALA A 685 -17.92 -16.63 1.34
N PHE A 686 -17.60 -16.36 2.60
CA PHE A 686 -18.48 -15.56 3.45
C PHE A 686 -18.40 -14.07 3.10
N ARG A 687 -19.57 -13.43 2.91
CA ARG A 687 -19.69 -12.00 2.58
C ARG A 687 -20.75 -11.33 3.45
N HIS A 688 -20.35 -10.46 4.37
CA HIS A 688 -21.27 -9.74 5.25
C HIS A 688 -20.61 -8.47 5.81
N TYR A 689 -21.37 -7.37 5.90
CA TYR A 689 -20.88 -6.14 6.53
C TYR A 689 -20.71 -6.30 8.04
N ILE A 690 -19.87 -5.46 8.65
CA ILE A 690 -19.72 -5.36 10.11
C ILE A 690 -20.93 -4.58 10.65
N GLY A 691 -21.67 -5.17 11.59
CA GLY A 691 -22.80 -4.49 12.24
C GLY A 691 -22.33 -3.45 13.24
N LEU A 692 -23.04 -2.34 13.28
CA LEU A 692 -22.86 -1.28 14.29
C LEU A 692 -23.92 -1.45 15.38
N LYS A 693 -23.62 -1.05 16.62
CA LYS A 693 -24.58 -1.12 17.72
C LYS A 693 -25.87 -0.38 17.37
N GLU A 694 -27.02 -0.96 17.74
CA GLU A 694 -28.33 -0.35 17.50
C GLU A 694 -28.36 1.08 18.08
N GLY A 695 -28.91 2.01 17.30
CA GLY A 695 -28.96 3.44 17.65
C GLY A 695 -27.74 4.27 17.20
N MET A 696 -26.61 3.66 16.82
CA MET A 696 -25.49 4.41 16.25
C MET A 696 -25.76 4.88 14.82
N PHE A 697 -26.48 4.08 14.02
CA PHE A 697 -26.87 4.49 12.66
C PHE A 697 -28.03 5.50 12.72
N PRO A 698 -27.86 6.74 12.21
CA PRO A 698 -28.95 7.70 12.09
C PRO A 698 -30.15 7.13 11.32
N LYS A 699 -31.36 7.36 11.81
CA LYS A 699 -32.61 6.89 11.19
C LYS A 699 -32.75 7.31 9.72
N LYS A 700 -32.27 8.51 9.36
CA LYS A 700 -32.28 9.02 7.97
C LYS A 700 -31.31 8.31 7.02
N TRP A 701 -30.40 7.48 7.55
CA TRP A 701 -29.60 6.58 6.74
C TRP A 701 -30.30 5.24 6.49
N MET A 702 -31.43 4.96 7.17
CA MET A 702 -32.20 3.73 7.02
C MET A 702 -33.20 3.82 5.86
N ASP A 703 -32.69 3.85 4.63
CA ASP A 703 -33.46 4.04 3.41
C ASP A 703 -33.93 2.72 2.73
N ARG A 704 -33.55 1.55 3.27
CA ARG A 704 -33.99 0.25 2.76
C ARG A 704 -35.16 -0.31 3.55
N LYS A 705 -36.27 -0.54 2.84
CA LYS A 705 -37.45 -1.23 3.37
C LYS A 705 -37.12 -2.65 3.82
N SER A 706 -37.66 -3.06 4.96
CA SER A 706 -37.56 -4.47 5.37
C SER A 706 -38.35 -5.36 4.40
N LYS A 707 -38.00 -6.65 4.32
CA LYS A 707 -38.80 -7.63 3.57
C LYS A 707 -40.26 -7.68 4.06
N LYS A 708 -40.52 -7.39 5.34
CA LYS A 708 -41.87 -7.30 5.91
C LYS A 708 -42.66 -6.12 5.35
N ASP A 709 -42.00 -4.97 5.15
CA ASP A 709 -42.64 -3.76 4.59
C ASP A 709 -42.97 -3.92 3.12
N LYS A 710 -42.14 -4.67 2.37
CA LYS A 710 -42.44 -5.03 0.97
C LYS A 710 -43.65 -5.95 0.87
N LYS A 711 -43.82 -6.92 1.78
CA LYS A 711 -44.98 -7.83 1.80
C LYS A 711 -46.29 -7.11 2.18
N LYS A 712 -46.27 -6.17 3.14
CA LYS A 712 -47.47 -5.39 3.51
C LYS A 712 -48.03 -4.55 2.35
N LYS A 713 -47.16 -4.06 1.46
CA LYS A 713 -47.55 -3.24 0.30
C LYS A 713 -47.99 -4.03 -0.94
N VAL A 714 -47.85 -5.36 -0.92
CA VAL A 714 -48.39 -6.25 -1.96
C VAL A 714 -49.76 -6.80 -1.53
N ASN A 715 -50.07 -6.75 -0.24
CA ASN A 715 -51.35 -7.16 0.34
C ASN A 715 -52.29 -5.98 0.66
N MET A 716 -51.86 -4.75 0.37
CA MET A 716 -52.69 -3.54 0.25
C MET A 716 -52.66 -3.12 -1.21
#